data_AF-A0A0S8CJN3-F1
#
_entry.id   AF-A0A0S8CJN3-F1
#
_cell.length_a   1.000
_cell.length_b   1.000
_cell.length_c   1.000
_cell.angle_alpha   90.00
_cell.angle_beta   90.00
_cell.angle_gamma   90.00
#
_symmetry.space_group_name_H-M   'P 1'
#
loop_
_entity.id
_entity.type
_entity.pdbx_description
1 polymer ?
#
loop_
_entity_poly.entity_id
_entity_poly.type
_entity_poly.pdbx_seq_one_letter_code
_entity_poly.pdbx_strand_id
1 'polypeptide(L)'
;MALPDSLPTEAFWREDPFSFIKPEEFEALGIDPADIPPGTFPARKHPPHLPSRFGGNAYGFGFFEVYDRMSREEMDLIHSIRFEKPEEIRENSKKINRIYKNIGLLIRFSSQGMPYYLIPTHLVSSSLATLRNKAEEISRVILFHRRKYLKESHNIGLLAQGDDLLANDLSVRFKEHQFVIIDSIEKLRLMSETLDLVIIPRDIYEIIRMDKSVTQSNEMLSKKQMENHAIYMLGKIYALLKPDGEIFLIAHRHASRTNQSARISFKTVQELKSFILFSHIFKTRKKYQAKEKSLQVNIFDFQKYLSGLYVEQEVMDTLMRDRDFASASLEEINRLSYLNFPLDDELAYDQGKEWPRLFSVYFNEILLEPLIPDSVKTEWKRRFSIKGFSPDYMLMYLVQKKPLEATMSQLRKDIEESRLSGCALPLLADYKNSFDYLTRTLKVLKRIKSRRFKGIPEVFMARLRQPLENKKRRYLALNDVLRLMAKINRLERIEAYFNPDGIEGPETKVLENLEILPFFGFSYGELKEIFLIIVGHTAMGRVLSGKLNEKALKPISDLARTYGQSQALNLLRYCRLMSMAETAGSKRSDLDQEQLAELFDLYEFMVRVVTSGEMDWDRLLDERISSIGGIHNKIIRKILKMMNHFQFLHNWSELREKGEMEKESLADYDEQKLARIENIIKLVTVIEDFENRFLKGDPLRLPIFYRKFLNMEFHGTGHLFERMDSKIAFILLWITVNVCRGEVINFNPILADVASSHIDGRVRKVEEEASVINSIYLDLATLGQLGEQLYKTGTSFILGTGFQLKVNERTQALDITYIDLDENIKRLESLNKKFTGHKISEIPKEDLTALNILFANLESFYQSHSRLLSHNEPQFKIPARQQGWFCNVQSLREDLRSNFIRVIFHP
;
A
#
# COMPACT_ATOMS: atom_id res chain seq x y z
N MET A 1 -20.11 -52.41 -6.67
CA MET A 1 -21.32 -52.17 -5.87
C MET A 1 -22.33 -51.47 -6.79
N ALA A 2 -23.48 -52.08 -7.05
CA ALA A 2 -24.47 -51.57 -8.00
C ALA A 2 -25.10 -50.26 -7.49
N LEU A 3 -25.22 -49.27 -8.37
CA LEU A 3 -25.88 -48.00 -8.11
C LEU A 3 -27.37 -48.22 -7.79
N PRO A 4 -27.96 -47.51 -6.81
CA PRO A 4 -29.41 -47.50 -6.62
C PRO A 4 -30.11 -46.80 -7.80
N ASP A 5 -31.11 -47.47 -8.38
CA ASP A 5 -31.86 -47.14 -9.61
C ASP A 5 -32.76 -45.88 -9.55
N SER A 6 -32.31 -44.74 -9.01
CA SER A 6 -33.19 -43.55 -8.93
C SER A 6 -32.57 -42.19 -9.27
N LEU A 7 -31.51 -42.14 -10.07
CA LEU A 7 -31.09 -40.91 -10.74
C LEU A 7 -31.12 -41.14 -12.27
N PRO A 8 -31.61 -40.18 -13.09
CA PRO A 8 -31.61 -40.34 -14.54
C PRO A 8 -30.16 -40.31 -15.05
N THR A 9 -29.61 -41.50 -15.26
CA THR A 9 -28.18 -41.77 -15.49
C THR A 9 -27.66 -41.32 -16.86
N GLU A 10 -28.50 -40.83 -17.77
CA GLU A 10 -28.08 -40.53 -19.15
C GLU A 10 -28.02 -39.02 -19.50
N ALA A 11 -28.70 -38.15 -18.75
CA ALA A 11 -28.68 -36.70 -19.02
C ALA A 11 -27.56 -35.96 -18.26
N PHE A 12 -27.07 -36.53 -17.16
CA PHE A 12 -26.09 -35.90 -16.25
C PHE A 12 -24.65 -35.86 -16.82
N TRP A 13 -24.35 -36.63 -17.86
CA TRP A 13 -23.00 -36.82 -18.40
C TRP A 13 -22.67 -35.98 -19.64
N ARG A 14 -23.62 -35.22 -20.20
CA ARG A 14 -23.37 -34.43 -21.42
C ARG A 14 -22.68 -33.08 -21.17
N GLU A 15 -22.73 -32.57 -19.95
CA GLU A 15 -21.89 -31.48 -19.47
C GLU A 15 -21.47 -31.86 -18.04
N ASP A 16 -20.19 -32.19 -17.81
CA ASP A 16 -19.66 -32.53 -16.48
C ASP A 16 -18.97 -31.30 -15.86
N PRO A 17 -19.71 -30.39 -15.22
CA PRO A 17 -19.17 -29.13 -14.71
C PRO A 17 -18.18 -29.34 -13.57
N PHE A 18 -18.35 -30.39 -12.76
CA PHE A 18 -17.44 -30.68 -11.64
C PHE A 18 -16.22 -31.51 -12.06
N SER A 19 -16.24 -32.10 -13.26
CA SER A 19 -15.20 -32.99 -13.76
C SER A 19 -15.01 -34.17 -12.79
N PHE A 20 -16.06 -34.99 -12.69
CA PHE A 20 -16.09 -36.18 -11.85
C PHE A 20 -14.99 -37.17 -12.27
N ILE A 21 -14.31 -37.71 -11.27
CA ILE A 21 -13.23 -38.68 -11.47
C ILE A 21 -13.86 -40.06 -11.44
N LYS A 22 -13.72 -40.83 -12.52
CA LYS A 22 -14.29 -42.17 -12.56
C LYS A 22 -13.41 -43.16 -11.80
N PRO A 23 -13.97 -44.26 -11.25
CA PRO A 23 -13.19 -45.27 -10.53
C PRO A 23 -12.02 -45.85 -11.34
N GLU A 24 -12.16 -45.93 -12.67
CA GLU A 24 -11.11 -46.42 -13.55
C GLU A 24 -9.88 -45.50 -13.60
N GLU A 25 -10.02 -44.23 -13.21
CA GLU A 25 -8.95 -43.24 -13.18
C GLU A 25 -8.21 -43.18 -11.82
N PHE A 26 -8.71 -43.85 -10.78
CA PHE A 26 -8.16 -43.71 -9.42
C PHE A 26 -6.72 -44.18 -9.31
N GLU A 27 -6.41 -45.33 -9.91
CA GLU A 27 -5.05 -45.88 -9.90
C GLU A 27 -4.07 -44.95 -10.65
N ALA A 28 -4.48 -44.44 -11.80
CA ALA A 28 -3.67 -43.51 -12.61
C ALA A 28 -3.43 -42.16 -11.93
N LEU A 29 -4.40 -41.69 -11.13
CA LEU A 29 -4.32 -40.42 -10.40
C LEU A 29 -3.76 -40.57 -8.98
N GLY A 30 -3.51 -41.80 -8.51
CA GLY A 30 -2.98 -42.08 -7.19
C GLY A 30 -3.97 -41.84 -6.04
N ILE A 31 -5.27 -42.04 -6.30
CA ILE A 31 -6.35 -41.85 -5.33
C ILE A 31 -6.61 -43.16 -4.58
N ASP A 32 -6.63 -43.12 -3.25
CA ASP A 32 -7.01 -44.26 -2.41
C ASP A 32 -8.55 -44.35 -2.32
N PRO A 33 -9.19 -45.45 -2.75
CA PRO A 33 -10.63 -45.62 -2.62
C PRO A 33 -11.14 -45.52 -1.17
N ALA A 34 -10.30 -45.84 -0.17
CA ALA A 34 -10.67 -45.73 1.25
C ALA A 34 -10.83 -44.27 1.72
N ASP A 35 -10.24 -43.30 1.00
CA ASP A 35 -10.37 -41.87 1.29
C ASP A 35 -11.68 -41.27 0.73
N ILE A 36 -12.46 -42.05 -0.04
CA ILE A 36 -13.74 -41.64 -0.63
C ILE A 36 -14.90 -42.22 0.22
N PRO A 37 -15.56 -41.40 1.04
CA PRO A 37 -16.66 -41.88 1.86
C PRO A 37 -17.89 -42.24 1.01
N PRO A 38 -18.68 -43.27 1.41
CA PRO A 38 -19.93 -43.61 0.76
C PRO A 38 -20.86 -42.39 0.65
N GLY A 39 -21.52 -42.23 -0.50
CA GLY A 39 -22.42 -41.10 -0.73
C GLY A 39 -21.72 -39.80 -1.19
N THR A 40 -20.45 -39.87 -1.59
CA THR A 40 -19.73 -38.76 -2.24
C THR A 40 -19.17 -39.18 -3.59
N PHE A 41 -18.99 -38.21 -4.50
CA PHE A 41 -18.31 -38.40 -5.77
C PHE A 41 -17.00 -37.60 -5.77
N PRO A 42 -15.85 -38.21 -6.11
CA PRO A 42 -14.61 -37.47 -6.29
C PRO A 42 -14.67 -36.64 -7.58
N ALA A 43 -14.20 -35.40 -7.52
CA ALA A 43 -14.26 -34.45 -8.61
C ALA A 43 -13.00 -33.55 -8.61
N ARG A 44 -12.63 -33.04 -9.78
CA ARG A 44 -11.50 -32.11 -9.91
C ARG A 44 -11.86 -30.67 -9.54
N LYS A 45 -13.15 -30.32 -9.62
CA LYS A 45 -13.70 -29.02 -9.23
C LYS A 45 -14.79 -29.22 -8.19
N HIS A 46 -15.13 -28.17 -7.43
CA HIS A 46 -16.14 -28.24 -6.38
C HIS A 46 -17.13 -27.09 -6.43
N PRO A 47 -18.31 -27.23 -5.80
CA PRO A 47 -19.22 -26.11 -5.59
C PRO A 47 -18.54 -24.97 -4.83
N PRO A 48 -18.87 -23.70 -5.14
CA PRO A 48 -18.24 -22.54 -4.56
C PRO A 48 -18.18 -22.55 -3.04
N HIS A 49 -19.29 -22.92 -2.40
CA HIS A 49 -19.47 -22.91 -0.96
C HIS A 49 -20.33 -24.10 -0.56
N LEU A 50 -19.85 -24.86 0.42
CA LEU A 50 -20.66 -25.84 1.12
C LEU A 50 -20.43 -25.69 2.63
N PRO A 51 -21.45 -25.38 3.43
CA PRO A 51 -21.27 -25.20 4.86
C PRO A 51 -20.80 -26.51 5.51
N SER A 52 -19.71 -26.43 6.27
CA SER A 52 -19.27 -27.52 7.15
C SER A 52 -20.13 -27.56 8.41
N ARG A 53 -20.27 -28.75 9.00
CA ARG A 53 -20.95 -28.97 10.29
C ARG A 53 -20.29 -28.25 11.46
N PHE A 54 -19.05 -27.78 11.31
CA PHE A 54 -18.31 -27.05 12.33
C PHE A 54 -18.20 -25.54 12.07
N GLY A 55 -18.86 -25.04 11.02
CA GLY A 55 -18.69 -23.67 10.54
C GLY A 55 -17.75 -23.62 9.33
N GLY A 56 -17.90 -22.57 8.52
CA GLY A 56 -17.08 -22.32 7.33
C GLY A 56 -17.38 -23.23 6.14
N ASN A 57 -16.47 -23.26 5.17
CA ASN A 57 -16.63 -24.01 3.92
C ASN A 57 -15.86 -25.34 3.96
N ALA A 58 -16.56 -26.43 3.66
CA ALA A 58 -16.08 -27.81 3.74
C ALA A 58 -14.92 -28.14 2.80
N TYR A 59 -14.64 -27.31 1.79
CA TYR A 59 -13.55 -27.53 0.82
C TYR A 59 -12.21 -26.86 1.19
N GLY A 60 -11.99 -26.52 2.47
CA GLY A 60 -10.66 -26.14 2.97
C GLY A 60 -10.63 -24.93 3.90
N PHE A 61 -11.74 -24.20 4.05
CA PHE A 61 -11.78 -22.97 4.86
C PHE A 61 -12.13 -23.24 6.34
N GLY A 62 -12.78 -24.37 6.62
CA GLY A 62 -13.02 -24.83 8.00
C GLY A 62 -11.76 -25.27 8.74
N PHE A 63 -10.59 -25.31 8.09
CA PHE A 63 -9.33 -25.70 8.76
C PHE A 63 -8.97 -24.73 9.91
N PHE A 64 -9.26 -23.43 9.74
CA PHE A 64 -8.97 -22.38 10.72
C PHE A 64 -9.93 -22.33 11.91
N GLU A 65 -11.13 -22.90 11.77
CA GLU A 65 -12.21 -22.81 12.77
C GLU A 65 -12.22 -24.06 13.68
N VAL A 66 -11.39 -25.05 13.34
CA VAL A 66 -11.33 -26.37 13.99
C VAL A 66 -9.95 -26.59 14.66
N TYR A 67 -9.13 -25.54 14.79
CA TYR A 67 -7.82 -25.57 15.47
C TYR A 67 -7.92 -26.17 16.87
N ASP A 68 -8.96 -25.85 17.64
CA ASP A 68 -9.17 -26.38 19.00
C ASP A 68 -9.39 -27.90 19.06
N ARG A 69 -9.50 -28.58 17.91
CA ARG A 69 -9.79 -30.02 17.81
C ARG A 69 -8.66 -30.85 17.21
N MET A 70 -7.57 -30.22 16.78
CA MET A 70 -6.37 -30.92 16.35
C MET A 70 -5.43 -31.12 17.53
N SER A 71 -4.72 -32.25 17.56
CA SER A 71 -3.60 -32.43 18.47
C SER A 71 -2.45 -31.49 18.10
N ARG A 72 -1.57 -31.15 19.05
CA ARG A 72 -0.38 -30.30 18.76
C ARG A 72 0.48 -30.87 17.64
N GLU A 73 0.63 -32.19 17.60
CA GLU A 73 1.38 -32.90 16.55
C GLU A 73 0.75 -32.73 15.15
N GLU A 74 -0.58 -32.75 15.06
CA GLU A 74 -1.30 -32.51 13.80
C GLU A 74 -1.21 -31.04 13.35
N MET A 75 -1.24 -30.10 14.31
CA MET A 75 -1.04 -28.68 14.02
C MET A 75 0.38 -28.40 13.50
N ASP A 76 1.40 -28.92 14.19
CA ASP A 76 2.80 -28.76 13.80
C ASP A 76 3.05 -29.36 12.41
N LEU A 77 2.46 -30.53 12.12
CA LEU A 77 2.55 -31.15 10.79
C LEU A 77 1.95 -30.24 9.71
N ILE A 78 0.74 -29.73 9.91
CA ILE A 78 0.07 -28.90 8.89
C ILE A 78 0.74 -27.53 8.75
N HIS A 79 1.27 -26.96 9.83
CA HIS A 79 2.06 -25.72 9.80
C HIS A 79 3.41 -25.89 9.11
N SER A 80 3.99 -27.09 9.16
CA SER A 80 5.28 -27.38 8.51
C SER A 80 5.21 -27.55 6.99
N ILE A 81 4.01 -27.84 6.44
CA ILE A 81 3.82 -28.18 5.02
C ILE A 81 3.42 -26.94 4.22
N ARG A 82 4.13 -26.66 3.13
CA ARG A 82 3.73 -25.65 2.14
C ARG A 82 2.88 -26.30 1.06
N PHE A 83 1.58 -26.02 1.07
CA PHE A 83 0.62 -26.60 0.12
C PHE A 83 0.81 -26.12 -1.33
N GLU A 84 1.73 -25.18 -1.59
CA GLU A 84 2.15 -24.77 -2.94
C GLU A 84 3.18 -25.70 -3.56
N LYS A 85 3.81 -26.59 -2.76
CA LYS A 85 4.81 -27.55 -3.23
C LYS A 85 4.23 -28.96 -3.25
N PRO A 86 3.92 -29.51 -4.44
CA PRO A 86 3.35 -30.85 -4.56
C PRO A 86 4.22 -31.93 -3.91
N GLU A 87 5.55 -31.78 -3.92
CA GLU A 87 6.51 -32.71 -3.29
C GLU A 87 6.25 -32.88 -1.78
N GLU A 88 6.05 -31.79 -1.03
CA GLU A 88 5.81 -31.83 0.43
C GLU A 88 4.44 -32.46 0.75
N ILE A 89 3.45 -32.25 -0.12
CA ILE A 89 2.12 -32.89 -0.02
C ILE A 89 2.24 -34.39 -0.31
N ARG A 90 3.02 -34.80 -1.32
CA ARG A 90 3.18 -36.22 -1.68
C ARG A 90 3.68 -37.05 -0.50
N GLU A 91 4.72 -36.56 0.17
CA GLU A 91 5.33 -37.22 1.34
C GLU A 91 4.36 -37.38 2.52
N ASN A 92 3.37 -36.49 2.64
CA ASN A 92 2.45 -36.45 3.78
C ASN A 92 0.98 -36.71 3.45
N SER A 93 0.65 -36.99 2.18
CA SER A 93 -0.72 -37.11 1.64
C SER A 93 -1.66 -37.97 2.49
N LYS A 94 -1.22 -39.16 2.89
CA LYS A 94 -2.00 -40.06 3.77
C LYS A 94 -2.29 -39.45 5.16
N LYS A 95 -1.32 -38.75 5.74
CA LYS A 95 -1.49 -38.10 7.06
C LYS A 95 -2.42 -36.90 6.94
N ILE A 96 -2.26 -36.08 5.88
CA ILE A 96 -3.12 -34.95 5.59
C ILE A 96 -4.57 -35.40 5.38
N ASN A 97 -4.80 -36.42 4.54
CA ASN A 97 -6.14 -36.95 4.28
C ASN A 97 -6.80 -37.50 5.55
N ARG A 98 -6.02 -38.14 6.44
CA ARG A 98 -6.52 -38.59 7.75
C ARG A 98 -6.95 -37.42 8.64
N ILE A 99 -6.14 -36.37 8.74
CA ILE A 99 -6.49 -35.16 9.49
C ILE A 99 -7.76 -34.54 8.90
N TYR A 100 -7.80 -34.34 7.58
CA TYR A 100 -8.93 -33.74 6.86
C TYR A 100 -10.21 -34.57 7.00
N LYS A 101 -10.10 -35.90 7.04
CA LYS A 101 -11.21 -36.79 7.37
C LYS A 101 -11.73 -36.55 8.79
N ASN A 102 -10.84 -36.47 9.78
CA ASN A 102 -11.24 -36.28 11.19
C ASN A 102 -11.97 -34.94 11.41
N ILE A 103 -11.51 -33.87 10.76
CA ILE A 103 -12.11 -32.53 10.90
C ILE A 103 -13.30 -32.29 9.97
N GLY A 104 -13.67 -33.26 9.12
CA GLY A 104 -14.87 -33.18 8.26
C GLY A 104 -14.70 -32.32 7.00
N LEU A 105 -13.47 -32.14 6.51
CA LEU A 105 -13.23 -31.48 5.23
C LEU A 105 -13.50 -32.44 4.06
N LEU A 106 -13.96 -31.89 2.95
CA LEU A 106 -14.29 -32.58 1.69
C LEU A 106 -13.23 -32.37 0.60
N ILE A 107 -12.03 -31.95 0.99
CA ILE A 107 -10.84 -31.92 0.13
C ILE A 107 -9.91 -33.08 0.52
N ARG A 108 -9.26 -33.70 -0.46
CA ARG A 108 -8.27 -34.76 -0.29
C ARG A 108 -7.12 -34.53 -1.26
N PHE A 109 -5.98 -35.16 -1.00
CA PHE A 109 -4.82 -35.15 -1.88
C PHE A 109 -4.50 -36.57 -2.37
N SER A 110 -4.19 -36.70 -3.65
CA SER A 110 -3.69 -37.96 -4.19
C SER A 110 -2.21 -38.19 -3.80
N SER A 111 -1.71 -39.40 -4.01
CA SER A 111 -0.28 -39.72 -3.83
C SER A 111 0.65 -38.99 -4.81
N GLN A 112 0.08 -38.31 -5.81
CA GLN A 112 0.79 -37.38 -6.71
C GLN A 112 0.81 -35.94 -6.18
N GLY A 113 0.21 -35.67 -5.02
CA GLY A 113 0.16 -34.34 -4.41
C GLY A 113 -0.92 -33.43 -4.99
N MET A 114 -1.82 -33.97 -5.82
CA MET A 114 -2.88 -33.21 -6.47
C MET A 114 -4.16 -33.22 -5.62
N PRO A 115 -4.80 -32.06 -5.39
CA PRO A 115 -6.06 -32.01 -4.67
C PRO A 115 -7.21 -32.57 -5.52
N TYR A 116 -8.14 -33.25 -4.86
CA TYR A 116 -9.45 -33.63 -5.39
C TYR A 116 -10.52 -33.39 -4.33
N TYR A 117 -11.76 -33.21 -4.78
CA TYR A 117 -12.87 -32.78 -3.94
C TYR A 117 -13.95 -33.84 -3.88
N LEU A 118 -14.55 -34.02 -2.71
CA LEU A 118 -15.58 -35.00 -2.44
C LEU A 118 -16.95 -34.31 -2.45
N ILE A 119 -17.72 -34.47 -3.51
CA ILE A 119 -19.03 -33.82 -3.66
C ILE A 119 -20.13 -34.76 -3.14
N PRO A 120 -20.91 -34.37 -2.11
CA PRO A 120 -22.00 -35.21 -1.61
C PRO A 120 -23.08 -35.44 -2.67
N THR A 121 -23.46 -36.71 -2.90
CA THR A 121 -24.42 -37.13 -3.94
C THR A 121 -25.74 -36.35 -3.89
N HIS A 122 -26.27 -36.14 -2.69
CA HIS A 122 -27.52 -35.42 -2.46
C HIS A 122 -27.43 -33.90 -2.66
N LEU A 123 -26.22 -33.34 -2.74
CA LEU A 123 -25.99 -31.90 -2.94
C LEU A 123 -25.53 -31.54 -4.35
N VAL A 124 -25.26 -32.52 -5.22
CA VAL A 124 -24.86 -32.29 -6.61
C VAL A 124 -25.94 -31.47 -7.34
N SER A 125 -27.20 -31.95 -7.32
CA SER A 125 -28.30 -31.30 -8.03
C SER A 125 -28.64 -29.93 -7.45
N SER A 126 -28.60 -29.75 -6.13
CA SER A 126 -28.87 -28.45 -5.50
C SER A 126 -27.76 -27.44 -5.79
N SER A 127 -26.49 -27.86 -5.74
CA SER A 127 -25.33 -27.00 -6.06
C SER A 127 -25.37 -26.53 -7.51
N LEU A 128 -25.73 -27.40 -8.46
CA LEU A 128 -25.92 -27.04 -9.86
C LEU A 128 -27.09 -26.07 -10.06
N ALA A 129 -28.21 -26.31 -9.38
CA ALA A 129 -29.35 -25.39 -9.42
C ALA A 129 -28.97 -24.01 -8.87
N THR A 130 -28.20 -23.94 -7.78
CA THR A 130 -27.70 -22.68 -7.21
C THR A 130 -26.77 -21.94 -8.17
N LEU A 131 -25.82 -22.63 -8.80
CA LEU A 131 -24.91 -22.06 -9.81
C LEU A 131 -25.70 -21.49 -10.99
N ARG A 132 -26.63 -22.28 -11.55
CA ARG A 132 -27.48 -21.86 -12.66
C ARG A 132 -28.34 -20.65 -12.30
N ASN A 133 -28.95 -20.64 -11.12
CA ASN A 133 -29.75 -19.52 -10.64
C ASN A 133 -28.92 -18.24 -10.53
N LYS A 134 -27.69 -18.30 -9.99
CA LYS A 134 -26.79 -17.14 -9.94
C LYS A 134 -26.43 -16.66 -11.35
N ALA A 135 -26.08 -17.58 -12.25
CA ALA A 135 -25.75 -17.26 -13.63
C ALA A 135 -26.91 -16.56 -14.36
N GLU A 136 -28.15 -17.02 -14.18
CA GLU A 136 -29.35 -16.41 -14.77
C GLU A 136 -29.62 -14.98 -14.26
N GLU A 137 -29.35 -14.70 -12.98
CA GLU A 137 -29.48 -13.36 -12.41
C GLU A 137 -28.37 -12.43 -12.89
N ILE A 138 -27.13 -12.91 -12.91
CA ILE A 138 -25.99 -12.17 -13.46
C ILE A 138 -26.25 -11.85 -14.93
N SER A 139 -26.77 -12.81 -15.71
CA SER A 139 -27.15 -12.59 -17.11
C SER A 139 -28.15 -11.44 -17.25
N ARG A 140 -29.15 -11.36 -16.37
CA ARG A 140 -30.12 -10.26 -16.38
C ARG A 140 -29.47 -8.90 -16.15
N VAL A 141 -28.53 -8.82 -15.20
CA VAL A 141 -27.81 -7.57 -14.90
C VAL A 141 -26.89 -7.17 -16.04
N ILE A 142 -26.16 -8.11 -16.64
CA ILE A 142 -25.31 -7.85 -17.82
C ILE A 142 -26.16 -7.30 -18.97
N LEU A 143 -27.31 -7.92 -19.26
CA LEU A 143 -28.23 -7.45 -20.31
C LEU A 143 -28.83 -6.09 -19.98
N PHE A 144 -29.16 -5.83 -18.72
CA PHE A 144 -29.63 -4.51 -18.26
C PHE A 144 -28.55 -3.43 -18.48
N HIS A 145 -27.32 -3.71 -18.05
CA HIS A 145 -26.18 -2.81 -18.23
C HIS A 145 -25.92 -2.53 -19.72
N ARG A 146 -25.92 -3.58 -20.55
CA ARG A 146 -25.79 -3.45 -22.01
C ARG A 146 -26.86 -2.55 -22.63
N ARG A 147 -28.12 -2.68 -22.21
CA ARG A 147 -29.22 -1.81 -22.67
C ARG A 147 -29.07 -0.38 -22.18
N LYS A 148 -28.60 -0.19 -20.94
CA LYS A 148 -28.42 1.12 -20.31
C LYS A 148 -27.35 1.94 -21.03
N TYR A 149 -26.23 1.33 -21.42
CA TYR A 149 -25.08 2.03 -22.01
C TYR A 149 -24.93 1.85 -23.53
N LEU A 150 -25.82 1.11 -24.19
CA LEU A 150 -25.88 0.91 -25.65
C LEU A 150 -24.54 0.47 -26.28
N LYS A 151 -23.76 -0.34 -25.57
CA LYS A 151 -22.43 -0.81 -26.00
C LYS A 151 -22.47 -2.30 -26.33
N GLU A 152 -21.83 -2.71 -27.42
CA GLU A 152 -21.87 -4.11 -27.89
C GLU A 152 -21.03 -5.05 -27.02
N SER A 153 -19.85 -4.60 -26.57
CA SER A 153 -18.92 -5.37 -25.74
C SER A 153 -18.54 -4.63 -24.46
N HIS A 154 -18.41 -5.37 -23.36
CA HIS A 154 -18.02 -4.86 -22.06
C HIS A 154 -16.83 -5.65 -21.51
N ASN A 155 -15.96 -4.97 -20.77
CA ASN A 155 -14.93 -5.58 -19.95
C ASN A 155 -15.52 -5.80 -18.55
N ILE A 156 -15.72 -7.06 -18.18
CA ILE A 156 -16.42 -7.45 -16.96
C ILE A 156 -15.43 -8.13 -16.02
N GLY A 157 -15.19 -7.51 -14.86
CA GLY A 157 -14.40 -8.13 -13.80
C GLY A 157 -15.23 -9.15 -13.03
N LEU A 158 -14.69 -10.33 -12.76
CA LEU A 158 -15.34 -11.33 -11.92
C LEU A 158 -14.44 -11.64 -10.71
N LEU A 159 -14.90 -11.27 -9.52
CA LEU A 159 -14.15 -11.46 -8.27
C LEU A 159 -14.37 -12.89 -7.75
N ALA A 160 -13.66 -13.84 -8.35
CA ALA A 160 -13.81 -15.28 -8.12
C ALA A 160 -12.47 -16.01 -8.31
N GLN A 161 -12.35 -17.21 -7.75
CA GLN A 161 -11.16 -18.05 -7.94
C GLN A 161 -11.03 -18.50 -9.40
N GLY A 162 -9.80 -18.77 -9.83
CA GLY A 162 -9.48 -19.10 -11.23
C GLY A 162 -10.22 -20.33 -11.79
N ASP A 163 -10.62 -21.25 -10.93
CA ASP A 163 -11.36 -22.48 -11.25
C ASP A 163 -12.88 -22.37 -11.03
N ASP A 164 -13.41 -21.19 -10.71
CA ASP A 164 -14.83 -20.98 -10.45
C ASP A 164 -15.69 -21.34 -11.68
N LEU A 165 -16.66 -22.22 -11.47
CA LEU A 165 -17.56 -22.73 -12.51
C LEU A 165 -18.42 -21.64 -13.13
N LEU A 166 -18.72 -20.58 -12.38
CA LEU A 166 -19.52 -19.46 -12.83
C LEU A 166 -18.80 -18.67 -13.93
N ALA A 167 -17.47 -18.56 -13.85
CA ALA A 167 -16.66 -17.86 -14.86
C ALA A 167 -16.78 -18.52 -16.23
N ASN A 168 -16.71 -19.85 -16.26
CA ASN A 168 -16.81 -20.64 -17.49
C ASN A 168 -18.22 -20.56 -18.10
N ASP A 169 -19.27 -20.73 -17.29
CA ASP A 169 -20.65 -20.63 -17.76
C ASP A 169 -20.97 -19.25 -18.34
N LEU A 170 -20.57 -18.18 -17.64
CA LEU A 170 -20.78 -16.80 -18.13
C LEU A 170 -19.99 -16.50 -19.42
N SER A 171 -18.75 -16.99 -19.52
CA SER A 171 -17.92 -16.79 -20.72
C SER A 171 -18.48 -17.52 -21.94
N VAL A 172 -19.12 -18.68 -21.76
CA VAL A 172 -19.80 -19.42 -22.84
C VAL A 172 -21.08 -18.70 -23.27
N ARG A 173 -21.85 -18.16 -22.32
CA ARG A 173 -23.11 -17.45 -22.58
C ARG A 173 -22.93 -16.11 -23.28
N PHE A 174 -21.87 -15.38 -22.94
CA PHE A 174 -21.62 -14.01 -23.43
C PHE A 174 -20.27 -13.93 -24.15
N LYS A 175 -20.22 -14.48 -25.37
CA LYS A 175 -19.01 -14.47 -26.21
C LYS A 175 -18.59 -13.07 -26.66
N GLU A 176 -19.52 -12.13 -26.64
CA GLU A 176 -19.29 -10.72 -26.99
C GLU A 176 -18.62 -9.90 -25.87
N HIS A 177 -18.49 -10.45 -24.66
CA HIS A 177 -17.92 -9.75 -23.51
C HIS A 177 -16.58 -10.35 -23.10
N GLN A 178 -15.69 -9.51 -22.60
CA GLN A 178 -14.40 -9.95 -22.07
C GLN A 178 -14.52 -10.10 -20.56
N PHE A 179 -14.40 -11.33 -20.05
CA PHE A 179 -14.35 -11.59 -18.62
C PHE A 179 -12.91 -11.58 -18.12
N VAL A 180 -12.66 -10.79 -17.08
CA VAL A 180 -11.37 -10.73 -16.39
C VAL A 180 -11.55 -11.30 -14.99
N ILE A 181 -10.98 -12.48 -14.75
CA ILE A 181 -11.05 -13.14 -13.44
C ILE A 181 -10.10 -12.44 -12.47
N ILE A 182 -10.59 -12.02 -11.32
CA ILE A 182 -9.84 -11.40 -10.23
C ILE A 182 -9.89 -12.35 -9.03
N ASP A 183 -8.83 -13.14 -8.87
CA ASP A 183 -8.73 -14.26 -7.93
C ASP A 183 -7.98 -13.90 -6.63
N SER A 184 -7.32 -12.75 -6.58
CA SER A 184 -6.63 -12.23 -5.40
C SER A 184 -6.56 -10.71 -5.35
N ILE A 185 -6.34 -10.17 -4.16
CA ILE A 185 -6.06 -8.77 -3.88
C ILE A 185 -4.73 -8.35 -4.53
N GLU A 186 -3.74 -9.24 -4.61
CA GLU A 186 -2.49 -8.96 -5.34
C GLU A 186 -2.75 -8.72 -6.83
N LYS A 187 -3.59 -9.55 -7.45
CA LYS A 187 -3.99 -9.34 -8.85
C LYS A 187 -4.74 -8.03 -9.00
N LEU A 188 -5.69 -7.76 -8.11
CA LEU A 188 -6.43 -6.49 -8.07
C LEU A 188 -5.50 -5.26 -7.95
N ARG A 189 -4.42 -5.37 -7.17
CA ARG A 189 -3.41 -4.30 -6.99
C ARG A 189 -2.57 -4.05 -8.25
N LEU A 190 -2.21 -5.12 -8.97
CA LEU A 190 -1.33 -5.05 -10.14
C LEU A 190 -2.07 -4.75 -11.45
N MET A 191 -3.40 -4.85 -11.46
CA MET A 191 -4.21 -4.60 -12.64
C MET A 191 -4.22 -3.12 -13.04
N SER A 192 -4.10 -2.88 -14.35
CA SER A 192 -4.22 -1.55 -14.97
C SER A 192 -5.38 -1.46 -15.97
N GLU A 193 -6.11 -2.56 -16.18
CA GLU A 193 -7.23 -2.62 -17.13
C GLU A 193 -8.46 -1.91 -16.58
N THR A 194 -9.16 -1.16 -17.44
CA THR A 194 -10.40 -0.48 -17.07
C THR A 194 -11.62 -1.38 -17.31
N LEU A 195 -12.50 -1.48 -16.32
CA LEU A 195 -13.67 -2.35 -16.30
C LEU A 195 -14.96 -1.52 -16.43
N ASP A 196 -15.95 -2.09 -17.14
CA ASP A 196 -17.30 -1.50 -17.28
C ASP A 196 -18.21 -1.95 -16.11
N LEU A 197 -18.10 -3.21 -15.69
CA LEU A 197 -18.91 -3.84 -14.63
C LEU A 197 -18.03 -4.79 -13.82
N VAL A 198 -18.23 -4.86 -12.50
CA VAL A 198 -17.62 -5.88 -11.65
C VAL A 198 -18.70 -6.74 -10.99
N ILE A 199 -18.56 -8.06 -11.10
CA ILE A 199 -19.46 -9.04 -10.51
C ILE A 199 -18.76 -9.70 -9.33
N ILE A 200 -19.44 -9.70 -8.18
CA ILE A 200 -18.97 -10.32 -6.95
C ILE A 200 -19.99 -11.43 -6.59
N PRO A 201 -19.70 -12.71 -6.88
CA PRO A 201 -20.67 -13.80 -6.74
C PRO A 201 -20.74 -14.41 -5.32
N ARG A 202 -20.10 -13.77 -4.33
CA ARG A 202 -19.95 -14.23 -2.94
C ARG A 202 -19.95 -13.05 -1.98
N ASP A 203 -20.05 -13.32 -0.68
CA ASP A 203 -19.93 -12.27 0.33
C ASP A 203 -18.49 -11.70 0.36
N ILE A 204 -18.35 -10.39 0.57
CA ILE A 204 -17.03 -9.73 0.52
C ILE A 204 -16.08 -10.23 1.61
N TYR A 205 -16.59 -10.53 2.81
CA TYR A 205 -15.74 -11.07 3.89
C TYR A 205 -15.36 -12.53 3.64
N GLU A 206 -16.21 -13.29 2.94
CA GLU A 206 -15.81 -14.62 2.47
C GLU A 206 -14.63 -14.50 1.51
N ILE A 207 -14.70 -13.59 0.52
CA ILE A 207 -13.61 -13.40 -0.46
C ILE A 207 -12.30 -13.03 0.23
N ILE A 208 -12.33 -12.12 1.21
CA ILE A 208 -11.13 -11.72 1.96
C ILE A 208 -10.54 -12.88 2.76
N ARG A 209 -11.37 -13.72 3.39
CA ARG A 209 -10.88 -14.93 4.09
C ARG A 209 -10.34 -15.97 3.12
N MET A 210 -10.84 -16.02 1.89
CA MET A 210 -10.37 -16.93 0.85
C MET A 210 -9.04 -16.50 0.23
N ASP A 211 -8.62 -15.25 0.44
CA ASP A 211 -7.43 -14.71 -0.17
C ASP A 211 -6.16 -15.13 0.60
N LYS A 212 -5.31 -15.92 -0.06
CA LYS A 212 -4.03 -16.38 0.49
C LYS A 212 -3.03 -15.25 0.76
N SER A 213 -3.12 -14.13 0.04
CA SER A 213 -2.24 -12.97 0.24
C SER A 213 -2.51 -12.24 1.56
N VAL A 214 -3.75 -12.34 2.08
CA VAL A 214 -4.16 -11.71 3.35
C VAL A 214 -3.90 -12.62 4.55
N THR A 215 -3.99 -13.94 4.34
CA THR A 215 -3.97 -14.95 5.42
C THR A 215 -2.58 -15.54 5.70
N GLN A 216 -1.50 -14.92 5.21
CA GLN A 216 -0.12 -15.42 5.30
C GLN A 216 0.37 -15.76 6.74
N SER A 217 -0.27 -15.23 7.78
CA SER A 217 0.07 -15.51 9.19
C SER A 217 -0.77 -16.59 9.87
N ASN A 218 -1.75 -17.22 9.19
CA ASN A 218 -2.71 -18.17 9.78
C ASN A 218 -3.46 -17.66 11.04
N GLU A 219 -3.39 -16.36 11.35
CA GLU A 219 -4.09 -15.72 12.48
C GLU A 219 -5.50 -15.26 12.08
N MET A 220 -6.42 -15.35 13.03
CA MET A 220 -7.82 -14.97 12.83
C MET A 220 -7.94 -13.44 12.67
N LEU A 221 -8.35 -12.98 11.47
CA LEU A 221 -8.54 -11.54 11.22
C LEU A 221 -9.63 -10.98 12.15
N SER A 222 -9.31 -9.92 12.87
CA SER A 222 -10.31 -9.18 13.64
C SER A 222 -11.38 -8.57 12.71
N LYS A 223 -12.60 -8.33 13.24
CA LYS A 223 -13.65 -7.63 12.47
C LYS A 223 -13.17 -6.30 11.87
N LYS A 224 -12.29 -5.59 12.58
CA LYS A 224 -11.69 -4.34 12.13
C LYS A 224 -10.73 -4.54 10.96
N GLN A 225 -9.89 -5.58 10.99
CA GLN A 225 -9.01 -5.90 9.87
C GLN A 225 -9.81 -6.32 8.64
N MET A 226 -10.84 -7.15 8.80
CA MET A 226 -11.74 -7.53 7.68
C MET A 226 -12.41 -6.30 7.05
N GLU A 227 -12.87 -5.35 7.87
CA GLU A 227 -13.42 -4.09 7.37
C GLU A 227 -12.38 -3.25 6.61
N ASN A 228 -11.14 -3.14 7.12
CA ASN A 228 -10.08 -2.41 6.44
C ASN A 228 -9.78 -3.01 5.06
N HIS A 229 -9.63 -4.34 4.98
CA HIS A 229 -9.42 -5.06 3.72
C HIS A 229 -10.60 -4.91 2.75
N ALA A 230 -11.84 -4.92 3.25
CA ALA A 230 -13.02 -4.71 2.42
C ALA A 230 -13.05 -3.30 1.81
N ILE A 231 -12.80 -2.26 2.62
CA ILE A 231 -12.75 -0.88 2.12
C ILE A 231 -11.60 -0.71 1.12
N TYR A 232 -10.43 -1.30 1.39
CA TYR A 232 -9.29 -1.30 0.47
C TYR A 232 -9.65 -1.94 -0.88
N MET A 233 -10.21 -3.15 -0.86
CA MET A 233 -10.62 -3.88 -2.06
C MET A 233 -11.64 -3.09 -2.88
N LEU A 234 -12.65 -2.51 -2.22
CA LEU A 234 -13.63 -1.63 -2.86
C LEU A 234 -13.00 -0.38 -3.47
N GLY A 235 -12.00 0.21 -2.80
CA GLY A 235 -11.23 1.34 -3.33
C GLY A 235 -10.43 0.98 -4.58
N LYS A 236 -9.84 -0.22 -4.64
CA LYS A 236 -9.15 -0.71 -5.84
C LYS A 236 -10.12 -1.02 -6.99
N ILE A 237 -11.27 -1.65 -6.69
CA ILE A 237 -12.33 -1.84 -7.69
C ILE A 237 -12.83 -0.50 -8.22
N TYR A 238 -13.02 0.49 -7.33
CA TYR A 238 -13.39 1.85 -7.72
C TYR A 238 -12.39 2.45 -8.73
N ALA A 239 -11.08 2.27 -8.51
CA ALA A 239 -10.05 2.78 -9.42
C ALA A 239 -10.09 2.12 -10.81
N LEU A 240 -10.43 0.82 -10.88
CA LEU A 240 -10.50 0.08 -12.15
C LEU A 240 -11.79 0.36 -12.93
N LEU A 241 -12.88 0.75 -12.28
CA LEU A 241 -14.16 1.01 -12.94
C LEU A 241 -14.15 2.33 -13.76
N LYS A 242 -14.84 2.33 -14.90
CA LYS A 242 -15.17 3.56 -15.64
C LYS A 242 -16.04 4.51 -14.81
N PRO A 243 -16.13 5.81 -15.17
CA PRO A 243 -16.94 6.79 -14.43
C PRO A 243 -18.39 6.32 -14.15
N ASP A 244 -19.03 5.67 -15.12
CA ASP A 244 -20.40 5.16 -14.98
C ASP A 244 -20.46 3.66 -14.61
N GLY A 245 -19.33 3.07 -14.24
CA GLY A 245 -19.20 1.66 -13.96
C GLY A 245 -20.00 1.21 -12.73
N GLU A 246 -20.38 -0.05 -12.72
CA GLU A 246 -21.26 -0.64 -11.71
C GLU A 246 -20.60 -1.84 -11.02
N ILE A 247 -21.07 -2.15 -9.81
CA ILE A 247 -20.76 -3.41 -9.13
C ILE A 247 -22.08 -4.15 -8.87
N PHE A 248 -22.10 -5.42 -9.23
CA PHE A 248 -23.18 -6.34 -8.91
C PHE A 248 -22.69 -7.43 -7.96
N LEU A 249 -23.24 -7.44 -6.75
CA LEU A 249 -22.96 -8.41 -5.70
C LEU A 249 -24.15 -9.35 -5.52
N ILE A 250 -23.91 -10.66 -5.51
CA ILE A 250 -24.94 -11.67 -5.28
C ILE A 250 -24.39 -12.78 -4.37
N ALA A 251 -24.98 -12.96 -3.19
CA ALA A 251 -24.55 -13.97 -2.23
C ALA A 251 -25.73 -14.65 -1.55
N HIS A 252 -25.46 -15.78 -0.88
CA HIS A 252 -26.45 -16.39 0.00
C HIS A 252 -26.71 -15.49 1.21
N ARG A 253 -27.98 -15.42 1.61
CA ARG A 253 -28.37 -14.60 2.76
C ARG A 253 -28.10 -15.35 4.06
N HIS A 254 -27.33 -14.74 4.96
CA HIS A 254 -27.11 -15.29 6.29
C HIS A 254 -28.41 -15.34 7.11
N ALA A 255 -28.63 -16.45 7.81
CA ALA A 255 -29.78 -16.62 8.67
C ALA A 255 -29.69 -15.66 9.87
N SER A 256 -30.67 -14.77 10.00
CA SER A 256 -30.71 -13.79 11.08
C SER A 256 -31.04 -14.47 12.40
N ARG A 257 -30.23 -14.24 13.44
CA ARG A 257 -30.47 -14.76 14.80
C ARG A 257 -31.79 -14.20 15.36
N THR A 258 -32.84 -15.01 15.38
CA THR A 258 -34.17 -14.62 15.87
C THR A 258 -34.78 -15.66 16.83
N ASN A 259 -35.57 -15.20 17.81
CA ASN A 259 -36.39 -16.06 18.68
C ASN A 259 -37.82 -16.24 18.16
N GLN A 260 -38.16 -15.63 17.02
CA GLN A 260 -39.48 -15.75 16.43
C GLN A 260 -39.72 -17.16 15.89
N SER A 261 -40.97 -17.63 15.99
CA SER A 261 -41.38 -18.94 15.50
C SER A 261 -42.55 -18.81 14.53
N ALA A 262 -42.55 -19.62 13.48
CA ALA A 262 -43.60 -19.71 12.49
C ALA A 262 -44.23 -21.11 12.49
N ARG A 263 -45.51 -21.19 12.10
CA ARG A 263 -46.19 -22.48 11.89
C ARG A 263 -45.87 -22.99 10.50
N ILE A 264 -45.18 -24.12 10.42
CA ILE A 264 -44.74 -24.76 9.18
C ILE A 264 -45.53 -26.05 8.99
N SER A 265 -46.15 -26.20 7.83
CA SER A 265 -46.84 -27.43 7.44
C SER A 265 -46.02 -28.15 6.36
N PHE A 266 -45.47 -29.31 6.70
CA PHE A 266 -44.69 -30.14 5.79
C PHE A 266 -45.63 -30.94 4.88
N LYS A 267 -45.34 -30.96 3.58
CA LYS A 267 -46.21 -31.61 2.58
C LYS A 267 -46.04 -33.12 2.57
N THR A 268 -44.82 -33.61 2.83
CA THR A 268 -44.50 -35.04 2.89
C THR A 268 -44.04 -35.43 4.29
N VAL A 269 -44.27 -36.71 4.65
CA VAL A 269 -43.77 -37.27 5.91
C VAL A 269 -42.24 -37.31 5.91
N GLN A 270 -41.64 -37.58 4.75
CA GLN A 270 -40.18 -37.63 4.61
C GLN A 270 -39.52 -36.28 4.92
N GLU A 271 -40.07 -35.17 4.44
CA GLU A 271 -39.54 -33.83 4.73
C GLU A 271 -39.61 -33.51 6.23
N LEU A 272 -40.71 -33.89 6.90
CA LEU A 272 -40.86 -33.75 8.33
C LEU A 272 -39.80 -34.57 9.09
N LYS A 273 -39.57 -35.82 8.69
CA LYS A 273 -38.51 -36.67 9.26
C LYS A 273 -37.14 -36.01 9.11
N SER A 274 -36.83 -35.45 7.93
CA SER A 274 -35.57 -34.76 7.67
C SER A 274 -35.35 -33.54 8.56
N PHE A 275 -36.40 -32.74 8.79
CA PHE A 275 -36.32 -31.59 9.70
C PHE A 275 -36.12 -32.01 11.17
N ILE A 276 -36.83 -33.05 11.63
CA ILE A 276 -36.64 -33.55 12.99
C ILE A 276 -35.22 -34.09 13.16
N LEU A 277 -34.76 -34.92 12.24
CA LEU A 277 -33.40 -35.45 12.23
C LEU A 277 -32.35 -34.32 12.29
N PHE A 278 -32.52 -33.27 11.49
CA PHE A 278 -31.68 -32.07 11.58
C PHE A 278 -31.60 -31.50 13.01
N SER A 279 -32.72 -31.45 13.73
CA SER A 279 -32.74 -30.97 15.13
C SER A 279 -32.11 -31.92 16.14
N HIS A 280 -31.93 -33.20 15.82
CA HIS A 280 -31.19 -34.14 16.65
C HIS A 280 -29.68 -34.02 16.40
N ILE A 281 -29.27 -33.72 15.17
CA ILE A 281 -27.86 -33.54 14.80
C ILE A 281 -27.34 -32.20 15.32
N PHE A 282 -28.07 -31.12 15.06
CA PHE A 282 -27.64 -29.76 15.33
C PHE A 282 -28.32 -29.13 16.56
N LYS A 283 -27.62 -28.25 17.25
CA LYS A 283 -28.10 -27.51 18.42
C LYS A 283 -29.06 -26.40 18.00
N THR A 284 -30.32 -26.76 17.79
CA THR A 284 -31.41 -25.84 17.53
C THR A 284 -31.78 -25.02 18.78
N ARG A 285 -32.44 -23.87 18.61
CA ARG A 285 -32.89 -23.03 19.74
C ARG A 285 -33.92 -23.73 20.62
N LYS A 286 -34.63 -24.69 20.05
CA LYS A 286 -35.68 -25.50 20.68
C LYS A 286 -35.55 -26.94 20.20
N LYS A 287 -35.84 -27.90 21.08
CA LYS A 287 -36.01 -29.31 20.69
C LYS A 287 -37.36 -29.50 19.99
N TYR A 288 -37.35 -30.19 18.85
CA TYR A 288 -38.55 -30.47 18.07
C TYR A 288 -38.95 -31.94 18.23
N GLN A 289 -40.25 -32.17 18.45
CA GLN A 289 -40.85 -33.50 18.39
C GLN A 289 -42.12 -33.41 17.55
N ALA A 290 -42.22 -34.29 16.56
CA ALA A 290 -43.33 -34.28 15.62
C ALA A 290 -44.41 -35.30 16.01
N LYS A 291 -45.65 -34.81 16.19
CA LYS A 291 -46.87 -35.63 16.31
C LYS A 291 -47.80 -35.47 15.10
N GLU A 292 -47.72 -34.34 14.41
CA GLU A 292 -48.52 -33.98 13.24
C GLU A 292 -47.62 -33.47 12.10
N LYS A 293 -48.17 -33.34 10.89
CA LYS A 293 -47.48 -32.74 9.73
C LYS A 293 -47.19 -31.25 9.87
N SER A 294 -47.68 -30.59 10.92
CA SER A 294 -47.47 -29.16 11.18
C SER A 294 -46.75 -28.94 12.49
N LEU A 295 -45.76 -28.05 12.50
CA LEU A 295 -44.94 -27.74 13.68
C LEU A 295 -44.77 -26.23 13.85
N GLN A 296 -44.67 -25.80 15.10
CA GLN A 296 -44.20 -24.46 15.43
C GLN A 296 -42.67 -24.47 15.48
N VAL A 297 -42.03 -23.88 14.48
CA VAL A 297 -40.58 -23.93 14.26
C VAL A 297 -39.97 -22.55 14.41
N ASN A 298 -38.82 -22.45 15.08
CA ASN A 298 -38.06 -21.21 15.13
C ASN A 298 -37.52 -20.87 13.74
N ILE A 299 -37.64 -19.60 13.34
CA ILE A 299 -37.29 -19.15 11.99
C ILE A 299 -35.80 -19.36 11.68
N PHE A 300 -34.90 -19.09 12.63
CA PHE A 300 -33.46 -19.29 12.45
C PHE A 300 -33.12 -20.76 12.24
N ASP A 301 -33.67 -21.65 13.08
CA ASP A 301 -33.46 -23.10 12.95
C ASP A 301 -33.95 -23.61 11.57
N PHE A 302 -35.10 -23.11 11.10
CA PHE A 302 -35.64 -23.49 9.81
C PHE A 302 -34.82 -22.95 8.63
N GLN A 303 -34.35 -21.70 8.69
CA GLN A 303 -33.45 -21.14 7.67
C GLN A 303 -32.15 -21.96 7.57
N LYS A 304 -31.57 -22.36 8.70
CA LYS A 304 -30.38 -23.23 8.75
C LYS A 304 -30.62 -24.64 8.21
N TYR A 305 -31.83 -25.17 8.38
CA TYR A 305 -32.22 -26.41 7.72
C TYR A 305 -32.27 -26.24 6.19
N LEU A 306 -32.80 -25.13 5.69
CA LEU A 306 -32.88 -24.86 4.25
C LEU A 306 -31.53 -24.57 3.58
N SER A 307 -30.50 -24.16 4.33
CA SER A 307 -29.16 -23.91 3.78
C SER A 307 -28.41 -25.20 3.40
N GLY A 308 -28.92 -26.39 3.75
CA GLY A 308 -28.38 -27.67 3.28
C GLY A 308 -27.03 -28.02 3.89
N LEU A 309 -26.91 -27.96 5.23
CA LEU A 309 -25.69 -28.35 5.94
C LEU A 309 -25.32 -29.80 5.63
N TYR A 310 -24.07 -30.02 5.23
CA TYR A 310 -23.57 -31.37 4.99
C TYR A 310 -23.35 -32.11 6.32
N VAL A 311 -23.73 -33.38 6.35
CA VAL A 311 -23.50 -34.30 7.46
C VAL A 311 -22.88 -35.58 6.89
N GLU A 312 -21.77 -36.02 7.48
CA GLU A 312 -21.08 -37.23 7.08
C GLU A 312 -21.93 -38.48 7.37
N GLN A 313 -21.79 -39.48 6.51
CA GLN A 313 -22.48 -40.76 6.66
C GLN A 313 -22.17 -41.42 8.02
N GLU A 314 -20.94 -41.32 8.53
CA GLU A 314 -20.54 -41.88 9.83
C GLU A 314 -21.35 -41.29 11.01
N VAL A 315 -21.71 -40.00 10.94
CA VAL A 315 -22.57 -39.36 11.96
C VAL A 315 -23.99 -39.90 11.87
N MET A 316 -24.48 -40.06 10.64
CA MET A 316 -25.79 -40.63 10.37
C MET A 316 -25.88 -42.09 10.85
N ASP A 317 -24.85 -42.89 10.57
CA ASP A 317 -24.75 -44.29 10.98
C ASP A 317 -24.65 -44.41 12.51
N THR A 318 -23.89 -43.53 13.17
CA THR A 318 -23.80 -43.46 14.63
C THR A 318 -25.16 -43.15 15.27
N LEU A 319 -25.91 -42.21 14.68
CA LEU A 319 -27.21 -41.81 15.18
C LEU A 319 -28.27 -42.90 14.94
N MET A 320 -28.23 -43.56 13.78
CA MET A 320 -29.26 -44.50 13.31
C MET A 320 -28.97 -45.97 13.63
N ARG A 321 -27.73 -46.33 14.04
CA ARG A 321 -27.28 -47.69 14.41
C ARG A 321 -27.77 -48.77 13.44
N ASP A 322 -27.35 -48.67 12.17
CA ASP A 322 -27.66 -49.57 11.05
C ASP A 322 -29.12 -49.57 10.53
N ARG A 323 -29.95 -48.59 10.93
CA ARG A 323 -31.33 -48.45 10.43
C ARG A 323 -31.42 -47.55 9.21
N ASP A 324 -32.20 -47.97 8.22
CA ASP A 324 -32.49 -47.14 7.05
C ASP A 324 -33.47 -46.00 7.38
N PHE A 325 -33.04 -44.75 7.11
CA PHE A 325 -33.82 -43.53 7.33
C PHE A 325 -35.16 -43.52 6.58
N ALA A 326 -35.22 -44.10 5.38
CA ALA A 326 -36.47 -44.16 4.62
C ALA A 326 -37.53 -45.02 5.36
N SER A 327 -37.09 -46.11 5.99
CA SER A 327 -37.94 -47.07 6.71
C SER A 327 -38.30 -46.65 8.15
N ALA A 328 -37.51 -45.79 8.79
CA ALA A 328 -37.69 -45.41 10.19
C ALA A 328 -39.01 -44.65 10.46
N SER A 329 -39.74 -45.00 11.51
CA SER A 329 -40.97 -44.29 11.90
C SER A 329 -40.69 -42.93 12.56
N LEU A 330 -41.70 -42.06 12.59
CA LEU A 330 -41.60 -40.74 13.24
C LEU A 330 -41.34 -40.82 14.74
N GLU A 331 -41.92 -41.83 15.41
CA GLU A 331 -41.71 -42.07 16.85
C GLU A 331 -40.29 -42.53 17.16
N GLU A 332 -39.70 -43.33 16.27
CA GLU A 332 -38.31 -43.76 16.40
C GLU A 332 -37.34 -42.59 16.24
N ILE A 333 -37.58 -41.72 15.25
CA ILE A 333 -36.74 -40.53 15.03
C ILE A 333 -36.83 -39.58 16.22
N ASN A 334 -38.02 -39.36 16.79
CA ASN A 334 -38.21 -38.52 17.97
C ASN A 334 -37.46 -39.04 19.23
N ARG A 335 -37.07 -40.33 19.26
CA ARG A 335 -36.36 -40.96 20.39
C ARG A 335 -34.83 -40.98 20.22
N LEU A 336 -34.32 -40.47 19.10
CA LEU A 336 -32.88 -40.41 18.84
C LEU A 336 -32.16 -39.50 19.86
N SER A 337 -30.89 -39.80 20.13
CA SER A 337 -30.03 -38.94 20.95
C SER A 337 -29.74 -37.61 20.25
N TYR A 338 -29.60 -36.53 21.02
CA TYR A 338 -29.19 -35.22 20.49
C TYR A 338 -27.67 -35.09 20.50
N LEU A 339 -27.05 -34.90 19.33
CA LEU A 339 -25.61 -34.65 19.20
C LEU A 339 -25.23 -33.19 19.49
N ASN A 340 -26.15 -32.25 19.23
CA ASN A 340 -26.01 -30.82 19.52
C ASN A 340 -24.78 -30.15 18.88
N PHE A 341 -24.48 -30.46 17.62
CA PHE A 341 -23.44 -29.72 16.88
C PHE A 341 -23.82 -28.23 16.75
N PRO A 342 -22.86 -27.29 16.88
CA PRO A 342 -23.16 -25.86 16.80
C PRO A 342 -23.73 -25.47 15.42
N LEU A 343 -24.70 -24.54 15.40
CA LEU A 343 -25.31 -23.99 14.17
C LEU A 343 -24.76 -22.61 13.77
N ASP A 344 -23.85 -22.07 14.56
CA ASP A 344 -23.38 -20.70 14.43
C ASP A 344 -22.33 -20.59 13.31
N ASP A 345 -22.56 -19.65 12.39
CA ASP A 345 -21.50 -19.16 11.50
C ASP A 345 -20.76 -18.04 12.24
N GLU A 346 -19.44 -18.11 12.36
CA GLU A 346 -18.62 -17.03 12.93
C GLU A 346 -18.77 -15.71 12.15
N LEU A 347 -19.18 -15.78 10.88
CA LEU A 347 -19.46 -14.66 9.99
C LEU A 347 -20.91 -14.17 10.02
N ALA A 348 -21.76 -14.61 10.95
CA ALA A 348 -23.17 -14.20 10.95
C ALA A 348 -23.33 -12.70 11.31
N TYR A 349 -23.48 -11.85 10.28
CA TYR A 349 -23.84 -10.44 10.38
C TYR A 349 -25.03 -10.10 9.49
N ASP A 350 -25.63 -8.93 9.72
CA ASP A 350 -26.74 -8.42 8.92
C ASP A 350 -26.22 -7.84 7.60
N GLN A 351 -26.14 -8.66 6.55
CA GLN A 351 -25.66 -8.26 5.21
C GLN A 351 -26.43 -7.05 4.66
N GLY A 352 -27.73 -6.98 4.93
CA GLY A 352 -28.58 -5.86 4.49
C GLY A 352 -28.22 -4.52 5.13
N LYS A 353 -27.45 -4.51 6.23
CA LYS A 353 -26.91 -3.29 6.84
C LYS A 353 -25.44 -3.07 6.55
N GLU A 354 -24.65 -4.13 6.60
CA GLU A 354 -23.20 -4.03 6.46
C GLU A 354 -22.77 -3.81 4.99
N TRP A 355 -23.44 -4.40 4.00
CA TRP A 355 -23.12 -4.12 2.59
C TRP A 355 -23.34 -2.63 2.25
N PRO A 356 -24.51 -2.01 2.52
CA PRO A 356 -24.66 -0.57 2.29
C PRO A 356 -23.62 0.26 3.04
N ARG A 357 -23.28 -0.11 4.28
CA ARG A 357 -22.27 0.61 5.08
C ARG A 357 -20.89 0.61 4.40
N LEU A 358 -20.44 -0.52 3.87
CA LEU A 358 -19.13 -0.64 3.22
C LEU A 358 -19.11 0.03 1.84
N PHE A 359 -20.07 -0.29 0.99
CA PHE A 359 -20.11 0.18 -0.40
C PHE A 359 -20.46 1.66 -0.52
N SER A 360 -21.26 2.20 0.41
CA SER A 360 -21.64 3.62 0.41
C SER A 360 -20.47 4.58 0.61
N VAL A 361 -19.26 4.10 0.90
CA VAL A 361 -18.05 4.94 0.86
C VAL A 361 -17.84 5.42 -0.58
N TYR A 362 -17.71 4.50 -1.53
CA TYR A 362 -17.28 4.76 -2.91
C TYR A 362 -18.42 4.69 -3.95
N PHE A 363 -19.57 4.12 -3.59
CA PHE A 363 -20.64 3.79 -4.52
C PHE A 363 -22.00 4.32 -4.06
N ASN A 364 -22.86 4.64 -5.03
CA ASN A 364 -24.26 4.96 -4.82
C ASN A 364 -25.12 3.71 -5.01
N GLU A 365 -26.05 3.48 -4.09
CA GLU A 365 -26.99 2.36 -4.17
C GLU A 365 -27.97 2.54 -5.33
N ILE A 366 -28.13 1.49 -6.15
CA ILE A 366 -29.21 1.39 -7.14
C ILE A 366 -30.29 0.43 -6.61
N LEU A 367 -29.90 -0.74 -6.13
CA LEU A 367 -30.82 -1.81 -5.72
C LEU A 367 -30.23 -2.64 -4.59
N LEU A 368 -31.03 -2.91 -3.56
CA LEU A 368 -30.76 -3.92 -2.53
C LEU A 368 -32.03 -4.73 -2.27
N GLU A 369 -32.06 -5.97 -2.73
CA GLU A 369 -33.27 -6.80 -2.63
C GLU A 369 -32.97 -8.27 -2.29
N PRO A 370 -33.80 -8.91 -1.44
CA PRO A 370 -33.74 -10.35 -1.26
C PRO A 370 -34.23 -11.06 -2.53
N LEU A 371 -33.53 -12.13 -2.90
CA LEU A 371 -33.84 -12.92 -4.09
C LEU A 371 -34.19 -14.37 -3.72
N ILE A 372 -35.31 -14.85 -4.26
CA ILE A 372 -35.70 -16.26 -4.26
C ILE A 372 -35.99 -16.67 -5.71
N PRO A 373 -35.09 -17.43 -6.38
CA PRO A 373 -35.30 -17.90 -7.74
C PRO A 373 -36.59 -18.75 -7.88
N ASP A 374 -37.22 -18.71 -9.05
CA ASP A 374 -38.49 -19.43 -9.28
C ASP A 374 -38.36 -20.95 -9.14
N SER A 375 -37.19 -21.50 -9.49
CA SER A 375 -36.84 -22.91 -9.30
C SER A 375 -36.93 -23.29 -7.81
N VAL A 376 -36.33 -22.47 -6.93
CA VAL A 376 -36.32 -22.65 -5.47
C VAL A 376 -37.72 -22.42 -4.88
N LYS A 377 -38.43 -21.39 -5.35
CA LYS A 377 -39.80 -21.08 -4.91
C LYS A 377 -40.76 -22.24 -5.20
N THR A 378 -40.60 -22.87 -6.37
CA THR A 378 -41.40 -24.03 -6.78
C THR A 378 -41.04 -25.27 -5.96
N GLU A 379 -39.75 -25.49 -5.71
CA GLU A 379 -39.27 -26.58 -4.85
C GLU A 379 -39.80 -26.45 -3.41
N TRP A 380 -39.69 -25.26 -2.81
CA TRP A 380 -40.16 -25.00 -1.45
C TRP A 380 -41.67 -25.20 -1.32
N LYS A 381 -42.46 -24.72 -2.29
CA LYS A 381 -43.92 -24.95 -2.32
C LYS A 381 -44.29 -26.44 -2.36
N ARG A 382 -43.44 -27.29 -2.97
CA ARG A 382 -43.61 -28.75 -2.99
C ARG A 382 -43.27 -29.39 -1.65
N ARG A 383 -42.29 -28.84 -0.91
CA ARG A 383 -41.78 -29.40 0.36
C ARG A 383 -42.61 -28.97 1.58
N PHE A 384 -42.99 -27.70 1.67
CA PHE A 384 -43.68 -27.14 2.83
C PHE A 384 -44.53 -25.91 2.50
N SER A 385 -45.38 -25.49 3.45
CA SER A 385 -46.11 -24.23 3.41
C SER A 385 -46.01 -23.51 4.75
N ILE A 386 -45.80 -22.19 4.71
CA ILE A 386 -45.55 -21.34 5.90
C ILE A 386 -46.58 -20.20 5.91
N LYS A 387 -47.10 -19.87 7.09
CA LYS A 387 -47.95 -18.68 7.29
C LYS A 387 -47.17 -17.56 7.96
N GLY A 388 -47.25 -16.35 7.39
CA GLY A 388 -46.72 -15.12 8.00
C GLY A 388 -45.19 -14.94 7.90
N PHE A 389 -44.49 -15.78 7.14
CA PHE A 389 -43.05 -15.71 6.96
C PHE A 389 -42.63 -16.27 5.60
N SER A 390 -41.64 -15.64 4.95
CA SER A 390 -40.97 -16.14 3.76
C SER A 390 -39.50 -16.39 4.10
N PRO A 391 -38.94 -17.59 3.85
CA PRO A 391 -37.54 -17.85 4.10
C PRO A 391 -36.64 -17.02 3.18
N ASP A 392 -35.45 -16.72 3.68
CA ASP A 392 -34.41 -16.01 2.95
C ASP A 392 -33.59 -17.01 2.12
N TYR A 393 -33.08 -16.58 0.96
CA TYR A 393 -32.25 -17.44 0.10
C TYR A 393 -30.99 -16.71 -0.38
N MET A 394 -31.14 -15.66 -1.19
CA MET A 394 -30.04 -14.82 -1.66
C MET A 394 -30.32 -13.34 -1.38
N LEU A 395 -29.28 -12.54 -1.44
CA LEU A 395 -29.32 -11.08 -1.42
C LEU A 395 -28.56 -10.58 -2.65
N MET A 396 -29.18 -9.65 -3.38
CA MET A 396 -28.53 -8.97 -4.50
C MET A 396 -28.34 -7.50 -4.18
N TYR A 397 -27.21 -6.96 -4.62
CA TYR A 397 -26.86 -5.57 -4.42
C TYR A 397 -26.21 -4.99 -5.68
N LEU A 398 -26.83 -3.97 -6.25
CA LEU A 398 -26.32 -3.26 -7.42
C LEU A 398 -26.00 -1.84 -7.00
N VAL A 399 -24.76 -1.41 -7.27
CA VAL A 399 -24.28 -0.08 -6.95
C VAL A 399 -23.53 0.54 -8.12
N GLN A 400 -23.54 1.87 -8.18
CA GLN A 400 -22.85 2.64 -9.21
C GLN A 400 -21.70 3.42 -8.62
N LYS A 401 -20.61 3.56 -9.39
CA LYS A 401 -19.45 4.37 -9.02
C LYS A 401 -19.88 5.81 -8.70
N LYS A 402 -19.41 6.35 -7.56
CA LYS A 402 -19.57 7.78 -7.26
C LYS A 402 -18.65 8.64 -8.13
N PRO A 403 -19.12 9.78 -8.64
CA PRO A 403 -18.24 10.74 -9.29
C PRO A 403 -17.26 11.34 -8.26
N LEU A 404 -16.04 11.63 -8.71
CA LEU A 404 -15.10 12.42 -7.92
C LEU A 404 -15.60 13.86 -7.83
N GLU A 405 -15.52 14.45 -6.64
CA GLU A 405 -15.86 15.87 -6.44
C GLU A 405 -14.82 16.80 -7.09
N ALA A 406 -13.55 16.37 -7.13
CA ALA A 406 -12.45 17.12 -7.71
C ALA A 406 -11.37 16.17 -8.23
N THR A 407 -10.60 16.65 -9.20
CA THR A 407 -9.46 15.92 -9.77
C THR A 407 -8.13 16.53 -9.33
N MET A 408 -7.07 15.72 -9.36
CA MET A 408 -5.68 16.16 -9.11
C MET A 408 -5.25 17.24 -10.08
N SER A 409 -5.71 17.19 -11.33
CA SER A 409 -5.42 18.22 -12.32
C SER A 409 -5.99 19.57 -11.90
N GLN A 410 -7.25 19.58 -11.45
CA GLN A 410 -7.91 20.78 -10.94
C GLN A 410 -7.24 21.29 -9.67
N LEU A 411 -6.92 20.40 -8.71
CA LEU A 411 -6.21 20.77 -7.49
C LEU A 411 -4.84 21.39 -7.79
N ARG A 412 -4.05 20.78 -8.68
CA ARG A 412 -2.72 21.29 -9.09
C ARG A 412 -2.83 22.68 -9.66
N LYS A 413 -3.75 22.88 -10.61
CA LYS A 413 -3.99 24.19 -11.23
C LYS A 413 -4.34 25.24 -10.18
N ASP A 414 -5.26 24.94 -9.27
CA ASP A 414 -5.66 25.87 -8.21
C ASP A 414 -4.52 26.19 -7.23
N ILE A 415 -3.65 25.21 -6.93
CA ILE A 415 -2.48 25.43 -6.07
C ILE A 415 -1.44 26.29 -6.79
N GLU A 416 -1.20 26.06 -8.08
CA GLU A 416 -0.31 26.91 -8.89
C GLU A 416 -0.83 28.36 -8.96
N GLU A 417 -2.13 28.54 -9.20
CA GLU A 417 -2.80 29.85 -9.21
C GLU A 417 -2.72 30.54 -7.84
N SER A 418 -2.74 29.77 -6.74
CA SER A 418 -2.64 30.32 -5.39
C SER A 418 -1.27 30.96 -5.09
N ARG A 419 -0.21 30.61 -5.83
CA ARG A 419 1.19 31.00 -5.56
C ARG A 419 1.71 30.57 -4.18
N LEU A 420 1.05 29.64 -3.50
CA LEU A 420 1.41 29.11 -2.17
C LEU A 420 2.18 27.78 -2.22
N SER A 421 2.76 27.41 -3.36
CA SER A 421 3.57 26.18 -3.44
C SER A 421 5.02 26.46 -3.07
N GLY A 422 5.51 25.82 -2.00
CA GLY A 422 6.90 25.93 -1.54
C GLY A 422 7.89 25.00 -2.24
N CYS A 423 7.39 23.99 -2.96
CA CYS A 423 8.23 23.02 -3.67
C CYS A 423 7.49 22.47 -4.89
N ALA A 424 8.19 22.34 -6.01
CA ALA A 424 7.66 21.63 -7.17
C ALA A 424 7.53 20.13 -6.85
N LEU A 425 6.45 19.50 -7.34
CA LEU A 425 6.17 18.07 -7.11
C LEU A 425 7.32 17.14 -7.53
N PRO A 426 8.00 17.33 -8.69
CA PRO A 426 9.09 16.44 -9.11
C PRO A 426 10.32 16.46 -8.18
N LEU A 427 10.43 17.48 -7.32
CA LEU A 427 11.57 17.68 -6.42
C LEU A 427 11.18 17.50 -4.95
N LEU A 428 9.96 17.01 -4.71
CA LEU A 428 9.44 16.68 -3.39
C LEU A 428 10.18 15.46 -2.83
N ALA A 429 10.52 15.49 -1.55
CA ALA A 429 11.09 14.32 -0.88
C ALA A 429 10.00 13.27 -0.60
N ASP A 430 10.29 11.99 -0.85
CA ASP A 430 9.29 10.92 -0.84
C ASP A 430 8.52 10.78 0.47
N TYR A 431 9.19 11.00 1.61
CA TYR A 431 8.58 10.91 2.95
C TYR A 431 7.53 12.00 3.20
N LYS A 432 7.56 13.13 2.48
CA LYS A 432 6.57 14.20 2.64
C LYS A 432 5.22 13.83 2.05
N ASN A 433 5.22 13.00 1.01
CA ASN A 433 4.00 12.45 0.45
C ASN A 433 3.51 11.25 1.28
N SER A 434 3.27 11.43 2.58
CA SER A 434 2.82 10.36 3.49
C SER A 434 1.78 10.84 4.50
N PHE A 435 0.87 9.93 4.90
CA PHE A 435 -0.13 10.23 5.94
C PHE A 435 0.55 10.51 7.29
N ASP A 436 1.65 9.84 7.58
CA ASP A 436 2.49 10.10 8.76
C ASP A 436 3.00 11.56 8.79
N TYR A 437 3.60 12.07 7.70
CA TYR A 437 4.05 13.47 7.65
C TYR A 437 2.89 14.47 7.81
N LEU A 438 1.76 14.22 7.15
CA LEU A 438 0.56 15.05 7.26
C LEU A 438 0.05 15.11 8.71
N THR A 439 -0.13 13.94 9.35
CA THR A 439 -0.64 13.87 10.72
C THR A 439 0.33 14.46 11.72
N ARG A 440 1.65 14.26 11.55
CA ARG A 440 2.70 14.92 12.36
C ARG A 440 2.60 16.44 12.29
N THR A 441 2.50 17.01 11.10
CA THR A 441 2.36 18.46 10.89
C THR A 441 1.10 19.00 11.59
N LEU A 442 -0.05 18.33 11.43
CA LEU A 442 -1.30 18.72 12.11
C LEU A 442 -1.22 18.59 13.64
N LYS A 443 -0.51 17.58 14.16
CA LYS A 443 -0.25 17.39 15.59
C LYS A 443 0.61 18.54 16.15
N VAL A 444 1.59 19.04 15.41
CA VAL A 444 2.37 20.24 15.80
C VAL A 444 1.44 21.45 15.97
N LEU A 445 0.57 21.73 14.99
CA LEU A 445 -0.42 22.81 15.10
C LEU A 445 -1.33 22.65 16.32
N LYS A 446 -1.76 21.41 16.61
CA LYS A 446 -2.57 21.09 17.78
C LYS A 446 -1.83 21.35 19.09
N ARG A 447 -0.53 21.06 19.17
CA ARG A 447 0.33 21.37 20.32
C ARG A 447 0.52 22.86 20.52
N ILE A 448 0.74 23.62 19.43
CA ILE A 448 0.83 25.10 19.47
C ILE A 448 -0.47 25.69 20.02
N LYS A 449 -1.62 25.25 19.50
CA LYS A 449 -2.93 25.72 19.96
C LYS A 449 -3.17 25.45 21.45
N SER A 450 -2.71 24.30 21.96
CA SER A 450 -2.98 23.80 23.32
C SER A 450 -1.94 24.18 24.38
N ARG A 451 -0.95 25.03 24.08
CA ARG A 451 0.18 25.38 24.99
C ARG A 451 1.03 24.17 25.43
N ARG A 452 1.00 23.07 24.69
CA ARG A 452 1.79 21.86 24.98
C ARG A 452 3.12 21.82 24.25
N PHE A 453 3.44 22.87 23.49
CA PHE A 453 4.73 23.03 22.84
C PHE A 453 5.71 23.63 23.85
N LYS A 454 6.80 22.91 24.15
CA LYS A 454 7.80 23.29 25.16
C LYS A 454 9.04 23.87 24.46
N GLY A 455 9.86 24.62 25.20
CA GLY A 455 11.17 25.10 24.71
C GLY A 455 11.14 26.35 23.84
N ILE A 456 9.99 27.02 23.69
CA ILE A 456 9.86 28.27 22.91
C ILE A 456 9.57 29.46 23.86
N PRO A 457 10.23 30.63 23.67
CA PRO A 457 9.87 31.86 24.37
C PRO A 457 8.37 32.25 24.22
N GLU A 458 7.73 32.64 25.33
CA GLU A 458 6.28 32.91 25.38
C GLU A 458 5.84 33.99 24.37
N VAL A 459 6.71 34.95 24.07
CA VAL A 459 6.46 36.00 23.06
C VAL A 459 6.23 35.40 21.67
N PHE A 460 7.08 34.46 21.25
CA PHE A 460 6.92 33.78 19.96
C PHE A 460 5.69 32.87 19.96
N MET A 461 5.46 32.13 21.05
CA MET A 461 4.26 31.30 21.20
C MET A 461 2.97 32.12 21.10
N ALA A 462 2.90 33.26 21.79
CA ALA A 462 1.76 34.17 21.72
C ALA A 462 1.51 34.63 20.27
N ARG A 463 2.58 35.04 19.55
CA ARG A 463 2.48 35.49 18.15
C ARG A 463 2.06 34.35 17.19
N LEU A 464 2.51 33.12 17.41
CA LEU A 464 2.09 31.94 16.61
C LEU A 464 0.63 31.56 16.85
N ARG A 465 0.11 31.75 18.06
CA ARG A 465 -1.28 31.40 18.40
C ARG A 465 -2.30 32.43 17.97
N GLN A 466 -1.91 33.69 17.81
CA GLN A 466 -2.83 34.77 17.41
C GLN A 466 -3.74 34.42 16.22
N PRO A 467 -3.26 33.83 15.10
CA PRO A 467 -4.13 33.46 13.97
C PRO A 467 -5.13 32.34 14.32
N LEU A 468 -4.74 31.42 15.22
CA LEU A 468 -5.57 30.30 15.66
C LEU A 468 -6.69 30.77 16.60
N GLU A 469 -6.42 31.75 17.46
CA GLU A 469 -7.34 32.22 18.51
C GLU A 469 -8.20 33.40 18.06
N ASN A 470 -7.61 34.36 17.35
CA ASN A 470 -8.27 35.61 16.99
C ASN A 470 -8.75 35.58 15.53
N LYS A 471 -10.08 35.51 15.34
CA LYS A 471 -10.71 35.53 14.01
C LYS A 471 -10.35 36.77 13.17
N LYS A 472 -10.09 37.94 13.77
CA LYS A 472 -9.69 39.16 13.04
C LYS A 472 -8.27 39.07 12.47
N ARG A 473 -7.41 38.24 13.07
CA ARG A 473 -6.02 38.01 12.64
C ARG A 473 -5.84 36.73 11.83
N ARG A 474 -6.94 36.12 11.41
CA ARG A 474 -6.98 34.83 10.72
C ARG A 474 -7.14 35.02 9.22
N TYR A 475 -6.29 34.34 8.44
CA TYR A 475 -6.50 34.18 7.01
C TYR A 475 -7.56 33.10 6.73
N LEU A 476 -8.39 33.29 5.71
CA LEU A 476 -9.59 32.45 5.48
C LEU A 476 -9.26 30.95 5.41
N ALA A 477 -8.19 30.58 4.69
CA ALA A 477 -7.74 29.20 4.49
C ALA A 477 -7.36 28.48 5.81
N LEU A 478 -6.97 29.22 6.86
CA LEU A 478 -6.69 28.61 8.16
C LEU A 478 -7.93 27.94 8.78
N ASN A 479 -9.14 28.28 8.34
CA ASN A 479 -10.35 27.57 8.78
C ASN A 479 -10.38 26.12 8.27
N ASP A 480 -9.89 25.86 7.06
CA ASP A 480 -9.74 24.51 6.50
C ASP A 480 -8.72 23.69 7.30
N VAL A 481 -7.56 24.30 7.61
CA VAL A 481 -6.56 23.69 8.50
C VAL A 481 -7.14 23.37 9.88
N LEU A 482 -7.95 24.26 10.46
CA LEU A 482 -8.61 24.00 11.74
C LEU A 482 -9.60 22.82 11.67
N ARG A 483 -10.28 22.64 10.54
CA ARG A 483 -11.14 21.45 10.29
C ARG A 483 -10.30 20.19 10.16
N LEU A 484 -9.19 20.23 9.42
CA LEU A 484 -8.22 19.12 9.33
C LEU A 484 -7.68 18.71 10.70
N MET A 485 -7.31 19.67 11.55
CA MET A 485 -6.84 19.40 12.92
C MET A 485 -7.87 18.66 13.77
N ALA A 486 -9.17 18.87 13.53
CA ALA A 486 -10.24 18.14 14.22
C ALA A 486 -10.41 16.71 13.68
N LYS A 487 -9.92 16.43 12.46
CA LYS A 487 -10.04 15.14 11.75
C LYS A 487 -8.77 14.30 11.77
N ILE A 488 -7.75 14.61 12.59
CA ILE A 488 -6.49 13.84 12.67
C ILE A 488 -6.74 12.34 12.88
N ASN A 489 -7.58 11.97 13.86
CA ASN A 489 -7.88 10.55 14.13
C ASN A 489 -8.61 9.87 12.95
N ARG A 490 -9.28 10.65 12.09
CA ARG A 490 -9.92 10.14 10.88
C ARG A 490 -8.87 9.85 9.81
N LEU A 491 -7.88 10.74 9.63
CA LEU A 491 -6.74 10.49 8.73
C LEU A 491 -5.97 9.23 9.13
N GLU A 492 -5.68 9.05 10.42
CA GLU A 492 -5.02 7.83 10.95
C GLU A 492 -5.84 6.55 10.70
N ARG A 493 -7.18 6.65 10.74
CA ARG A 493 -8.05 5.51 10.40
C ARG A 493 -8.06 5.21 8.91
N ILE A 494 -8.08 6.24 8.07
CA ILE A 494 -8.10 6.11 6.61
C ILE A 494 -6.80 5.54 6.08
N GLU A 495 -5.68 5.88 6.69
CA GLU A 495 -4.38 5.27 6.36
C GLU A 495 -4.44 3.73 6.41
N ALA A 496 -5.11 3.17 7.43
CA ALA A 496 -5.33 1.73 7.54
C ALA A 496 -6.34 1.16 6.52
N TYR A 497 -7.18 2.00 5.91
CA TYR A 497 -8.07 1.59 4.82
C TYR A 497 -7.37 1.60 3.46
N PHE A 498 -6.38 2.47 3.26
CA PHE A 498 -5.63 2.55 2.00
C PHE A 498 -4.44 1.61 1.94
N ASN A 499 -3.92 1.20 3.09
CA ASN A 499 -2.79 0.29 3.20
C ASN A 499 -2.96 -0.65 4.41
N PRO A 500 -3.96 -1.55 4.37
CA PRO A 500 -4.17 -2.49 5.46
C PRO A 500 -2.94 -3.39 5.61
N ASP A 501 -2.46 -3.55 6.84
CA ASP A 501 -1.30 -4.40 7.20
C ASP A 501 0.00 -4.08 6.41
N GLY A 502 0.11 -2.92 5.76
CA GLY A 502 1.30 -2.52 5.01
C GLY A 502 1.46 -3.17 3.64
N ILE A 503 0.39 -3.71 3.04
CA ILE A 503 0.44 -4.39 1.73
C ILE A 503 0.94 -3.52 0.57
N GLU A 504 0.78 -2.20 0.63
CA GLU A 504 1.29 -1.23 -0.37
C GLU A 504 2.72 -0.76 -0.07
N GLY A 505 3.33 -1.29 1.00
CA GLY A 505 4.64 -0.90 1.49
C GLY A 505 4.58 -0.16 2.84
N PRO A 506 5.72 0.34 3.32
CA PRO A 506 5.86 0.89 4.67
C PRO A 506 5.18 2.26 4.86
N GLU A 507 4.88 2.99 3.77
CA GLU A 507 4.26 4.31 3.83
C GLU A 507 3.08 4.41 2.86
N THR A 508 1.97 4.96 3.32
CA THR A 508 0.79 5.24 2.49
C THR A 508 0.92 6.62 1.84
N LYS A 509 0.99 6.66 0.50
CA LYS A 509 1.14 7.92 -0.25
C LYS A 509 -0.17 8.72 -0.26
N VAL A 510 -0.11 10.01 0.08
CA VAL A 510 -1.31 10.86 0.23
C VAL A 510 -1.80 11.37 -1.12
N LEU A 511 -0.89 11.83 -1.99
CA LEU A 511 -1.24 12.43 -3.28
C LEU A 511 -1.95 11.44 -4.21
N GLU A 512 -1.62 10.15 -4.12
CA GLU A 512 -2.26 9.07 -4.89
C GLU A 512 -3.69 8.79 -4.43
N ASN A 513 -4.02 9.15 -3.19
CA ASN A 513 -5.32 8.91 -2.58
C ASN A 513 -6.10 10.21 -2.30
N LEU A 514 -5.60 11.37 -2.77
CA LEU A 514 -6.16 12.67 -2.41
C LEU A 514 -7.56 12.89 -2.99
N GLU A 515 -7.82 12.42 -4.23
CA GLU A 515 -9.10 12.59 -4.92
C GLU A 515 -10.25 11.83 -4.25
N ILE A 516 -9.95 10.76 -3.51
CA ILE A 516 -10.95 9.91 -2.85
C ILE A 516 -11.20 10.31 -1.40
N LEU A 517 -10.42 11.23 -0.83
CA LEU A 517 -10.66 11.75 0.53
C LEU A 517 -12.03 12.41 0.72
N PRO A 518 -12.70 13.04 -0.27
CA PRO A 518 -14.08 13.50 -0.14
C PRO A 518 -15.08 12.41 0.27
N PHE A 519 -14.87 11.16 -0.17
CA PHE A 519 -15.69 10.02 0.27
C PHE A 519 -15.55 9.74 1.77
N PHE A 520 -14.47 10.23 2.37
CA PHE A 520 -14.24 10.24 3.81
C PHE A 520 -14.49 11.63 4.41
N GLY A 521 -15.39 12.43 3.82
CA GLY A 521 -15.90 13.67 4.39
C GLY A 521 -14.85 14.79 4.51
N PHE A 522 -13.87 14.85 3.62
CA PHE A 522 -12.95 15.98 3.47
C PHE A 522 -13.44 16.90 2.35
N SER A 523 -13.62 18.18 2.65
CA SER A 523 -14.05 19.17 1.66
C SER A 523 -12.91 19.55 0.71
N TYR A 524 -13.26 20.14 -0.43
CA TYR A 524 -12.28 20.63 -1.41
C TYR A 524 -11.22 21.59 -0.81
N GLY A 525 -11.63 22.48 0.10
CA GLY A 525 -10.70 23.35 0.83
C GLY A 525 -9.71 22.57 1.69
N GLU A 526 -10.18 21.52 2.38
CA GLU A 526 -9.31 20.62 3.14
C GLU A 526 -8.33 19.84 2.24
N LEU A 527 -8.72 19.48 1.00
CA LEU A 527 -7.81 18.85 0.05
C LEU A 527 -6.70 19.79 -0.41
N LYS A 528 -7.03 21.07 -0.68
CA LYS A 528 -6.03 22.10 -1.01
C LYS A 528 -5.02 22.24 0.11
N GLU A 529 -5.49 22.29 1.35
CA GLU A 529 -4.63 22.38 2.52
C GLU A 529 -3.75 21.14 2.72
N ILE A 530 -4.28 19.94 2.49
CA ILE A 530 -3.47 18.71 2.51
C ILE A 530 -2.37 18.77 1.44
N PHE A 531 -2.71 19.18 0.22
CA PHE A 531 -1.75 19.34 -0.86
C PHE A 531 -0.66 20.35 -0.48
N LEU A 532 -1.05 21.53 0.04
CA LEU A 532 -0.14 22.58 0.48
C LEU A 532 0.76 22.12 1.63
N ILE A 533 0.27 21.33 2.60
CA ILE A 533 1.13 20.76 3.67
C ILE A 533 2.22 19.88 3.06
N ILE A 534 1.88 19.05 2.07
CA ILE A 534 2.80 18.12 1.42
C ILE A 534 3.89 18.89 0.67
N VAL A 535 3.52 19.84 -0.20
CA VAL A 535 4.49 20.64 -0.98
C VAL A 535 5.16 21.74 -0.15
N GLY A 536 4.60 22.08 1.00
CA GLY A 536 4.93 23.24 1.81
C GLY A 536 4.14 24.48 1.39
N HIS A 537 3.54 25.18 2.35
CA HIS A 537 2.71 26.37 2.11
C HIS A 537 3.45 27.56 1.51
N THR A 538 4.77 27.62 1.67
CA THR A 538 5.63 28.62 1.05
C THR A 538 7.07 28.08 0.97
N ALA A 539 7.94 28.78 0.24
CA ALA A 539 9.37 28.52 0.26
C ALA A 539 10.04 28.87 1.62
N MET A 540 9.34 29.45 2.59
CA MET A 540 9.93 29.94 3.85
C MET A 540 10.65 28.85 4.65
N GLY A 541 10.09 27.65 4.80
CA GLY A 541 10.79 26.55 5.48
C GLY A 541 12.07 26.11 4.75
N ARG A 542 12.11 26.29 3.42
CA ARG A 542 13.28 25.99 2.59
C ARG A 542 14.35 27.09 2.69
N VAL A 543 13.94 28.35 2.77
CA VAL A 543 14.84 29.48 3.05
C VAL A 543 15.42 29.38 4.47
N LEU A 544 14.58 29.02 5.45
CA LEU A 544 14.98 28.78 6.83
C LEU A 544 16.09 27.70 6.90
N SER A 545 15.92 26.60 6.18
CA SER A 545 16.91 25.51 6.10
C SER A 545 18.09 25.78 5.15
N GLY A 546 18.22 27.01 4.62
CA GLY A 546 19.34 27.38 3.74
C GLY A 546 19.27 26.80 2.33
N LYS A 547 18.21 26.08 1.96
CA LYS A 547 18.04 25.43 0.65
C LYS A 547 17.77 26.42 -0.48
N LEU A 548 17.15 27.54 -0.14
CA LEU A 548 16.81 28.65 -1.03
C LEU A 548 17.30 29.95 -0.41
N ASN A 549 17.50 30.97 -1.24
CA ASN A 549 17.69 32.33 -0.74
C ASN A 549 16.34 33.02 -0.52
N GLU A 550 16.38 34.19 0.12
CA GLU A 550 15.19 34.95 0.47
C GLU A 550 14.38 35.42 -0.75
N LYS A 551 14.97 35.53 -1.96
CA LYS A 551 14.22 35.90 -3.19
C LYS A 551 13.13 34.89 -3.54
N ALA A 552 13.27 33.64 -3.09
CA ALA A 552 12.24 32.62 -3.29
C ALA A 552 10.90 32.96 -2.62
N LEU A 553 10.86 33.97 -1.73
CA LEU A 553 9.64 34.50 -1.12
C LEU A 553 8.95 35.57 -1.99
N LYS A 554 9.50 35.91 -3.15
CA LYS A 554 8.89 36.88 -4.08
C LYS A 554 7.45 36.53 -4.49
N PRO A 555 7.10 35.27 -4.86
CA PRO A 555 5.73 34.94 -5.24
C PRO A 555 4.69 35.25 -4.15
N ILE A 556 5.03 34.97 -2.88
CA ILE A 556 4.14 35.24 -1.75
C ILE A 556 4.10 36.73 -1.38
N SER A 557 5.23 37.44 -1.45
CA SER A 557 5.21 38.90 -1.22
C SER A 557 4.43 39.64 -2.31
N ASP A 558 4.56 39.21 -3.57
CA ASP A 558 3.82 39.80 -4.69
C ASP A 558 2.32 39.53 -4.54
N LEU A 559 1.92 38.33 -4.12
CA LEU A 559 0.53 38.01 -3.78
C LEU A 559 0.03 38.84 -2.59
N ALA A 560 0.83 38.99 -1.54
CA ALA A 560 0.44 39.78 -0.37
C ALA A 560 0.21 41.26 -0.72
N ARG A 561 0.99 41.82 -1.66
CA ARG A 561 0.83 43.19 -2.17
C ARG A 561 -0.49 43.42 -2.92
N THR A 562 -1.12 42.38 -3.47
CA THR A 562 -2.44 42.53 -4.13
C THR A 562 -3.60 42.66 -3.14
N TYR A 563 -3.35 42.42 -1.84
CA TYR A 563 -4.36 42.52 -0.80
C TYR A 563 -4.26 43.82 0.00
N GLY A 564 -5.36 44.21 0.65
CA GLY A 564 -5.33 45.26 1.66
C GLY A 564 -4.43 44.89 2.85
N GLN A 565 -3.83 45.89 3.51
CA GLN A 565 -2.79 45.72 4.53
C GLN A 565 -3.14 44.68 5.62
N SER A 566 -4.37 44.70 6.13
CA SER A 566 -4.83 43.73 7.16
C SER A 566 -4.83 42.29 6.65
N GLN A 567 -5.33 42.07 5.43
CA GLN A 567 -5.42 40.75 4.81
C GLN A 567 -4.03 40.24 4.41
N ALA A 568 -3.18 41.11 3.88
CA ALA A 568 -1.78 40.81 3.60
C ALA A 568 -1.05 40.31 4.85
N LEU A 569 -1.16 41.03 5.98
CA LEU A 569 -0.56 40.61 7.25
C LEU A 569 -1.13 39.29 7.76
N ASN A 570 -2.43 39.04 7.59
CA ASN A 570 -3.04 37.77 7.97
C ASN A 570 -2.52 36.61 7.12
N LEU A 571 -2.31 36.80 5.81
CA LEU A 571 -1.66 35.83 4.93
C LEU A 571 -0.23 35.52 5.37
N LEU A 572 0.58 36.54 5.66
CA LEU A 572 1.97 36.31 6.09
C LEU A 572 2.04 35.60 7.45
N ARG A 573 1.13 35.90 8.39
CA ARG A 573 1.02 35.19 9.68
C ARG A 573 0.62 33.74 9.48
N TYR A 574 -0.29 33.48 8.54
CA TYR A 574 -0.70 32.14 8.13
C TYR A 574 0.49 31.35 7.58
N CYS A 575 1.21 31.92 6.61
CA CYS A 575 2.40 31.31 6.01
C CYS A 575 3.48 30.99 7.06
N ARG A 576 3.74 31.90 8.00
CA ARG A 576 4.70 31.68 9.10
C ARG A 576 4.27 30.51 9.98
N LEU A 577 3.00 30.46 10.38
CA LEU A 577 2.48 29.38 11.23
C LEU A 577 2.57 28.02 10.54
N MET A 578 2.18 27.94 9.26
CA MET A 578 2.25 26.69 8.50
C MET A 578 3.70 26.26 8.26
N SER A 579 4.58 27.19 7.87
CA SER A 579 6.00 26.90 7.66
C SER A 579 6.70 26.40 8.94
N MET A 580 6.32 26.96 10.10
CA MET A 580 6.78 26.46 11.39
C MET A 580 6.37 24.99 11.60
N ALA A 581 5.09 24.69 11.41
CA ALA A 581 4.54 23.35 11.63
C ALA A 581 5.11 22.31 10.66
N GLU A 582 5.27 22.66 9.39
CA GLU A 582 5.87 21.82 8.35
C GLU A 582 7.36 21.53 8.60
N THR A 583 8.10 22.54 9.07
CA THR A 583 9.53 22.37 9.40
C THR A 583 9.69 21.45 10.61
N ALA A 584 8.89 21.65 11.67
CA ALA A 584 8.87 20.76 12.82
C ALA A 584 8.38 19.34 12.45
N GLY A 585 7.34 19.23 11.63
CA GLY A 585 6.83 17.95 11.13
C GLY A 585 7.87 17.17 10.32
N SER A 586 8.73 17.88 9.58
CA SER A 586 9.82 17.28 8.79
C SER A 586 10.96 16.75 9.67
N LYS A 587 11.30 17.42 10.77
CA LYS A 587 12.50 17.12 11.59
C LYS A 587 12.33 16.03 12.64
N ARG A 588 11.12 15.49 12.87
CA ARG A 588 10.80 14.58 14.00
C ARG A 588 11.11 15.14 15.40
N SER A 589 11.64 16.36 15.50
CA SER A 589 11.90 17.14 16.71
C SER A 589 11.26 18.52 16.61
N ASP A 590 11.09 19.17 17.76
CA ASP A 590 10.65 20.56 17.83
C ASP A 590 11.75 21.51 17.31
N LEU A 591 11.36 22.71 16.88
CA LEU A 591 12.32 23.76 16.49
C LEU A 591 12.97 24.36 17.73
N ASP A 592 14.27 24.63 17.65
CA ASP A 592 15.00 25.37 18.67
C ASP A 592 14.68 26.88 18.62
N GLN A 593 15.18 27.62 19.60
CA GLN A 593 14.90 29.05 19.75
C GLN A 593 15.50 29.86 18.59
N GLU A 594 16.67 29.48 18.11
CA GLU A 594 17.43 30.17 17.07
C GLU A 594 16.80 29.99 15.68
N GLN A 595 16.32 28.79 15.37
CA GLN A 595 15.50 28.51 14.19
C GLN A 595 14.22 29.34 14.20
N LEU A 596 13.59 29.46 15.38
CA LEU A 596 12.38 30.25 15.49
C LEU A 596 12.66 31.74 15.33
N ALA A 597 13.73 32.25 15.93
CA ALA A 597 14.16 33.64 15.72
C ALA A 597 14.39 33.93 14.22
N GLU A 598 15.11 33.06 13.51
CA GLU A 598 15.33 33.20 12.06
C GLU A 598 14.00 33.15 11.28
N LEU A 599 13.05 32.30 11.67
CA LEU A 599 11.73 32.26 11.04
C LEU A 599 10.95 33.57 11.24
N PHE A 600 11.04 34.18 12.42
CA PHE A 600 10.42 35.47 12.70
C PHE A 600 11.10 36.61 11.94
N ASP A 601 12.44 36.60 11.82
CA ASP A 601 13.19 37.53 10.98
C ASP A 601 12.75 37.45 9.52
N LEU A 602 12.63 36.24 8.96
CA LEU A 602 12.12 36.03 7.60
C LEU A 602 10.71 36.60 7.42
N TYR A 603 9.84 36.43 8.42
CA TYR A 603 8.52 37.04 8.42
C TYR A 603 8.60 38.58 8.42
N GLU A 604 9.48 39.17 9.21
CA GLU A 604 9.66 40.63 9.27
C GLU A 604 10.21 41.19 7.95
N PHE A 605 11.11 40.47 7.25
CA PHE A 605 11.56 40.86 5.91
C PHE A 605 10.42 40.87 4.90
N MET A 606 9.57 39.82 4.89
CA MET A 606 8.40 39.82 4.02
C MET A 606 7.47 40.99 4.33
N VAL A 607 7.21 41.29 5.62
CA VAL A 607 6.38 42.43 5.99
C VAL A 607 6.99 43.71 5.45
N ARG A 608 8.30 43.94 5.64
CA ARG A 608 9.00 45.14 5.14
C ARG A 608 8.89 45.29 3.61
N VAL A 609 9.07 44.20 2.87
CA VAL A 609 8.92 44.19 1.39
C VAL A 609 7.47 44.46 0.97
N VAL A 610 6.49 43.94 1.70
CA VAL A 610 5.06 44.11 1.35
C VAL A 610 4.56 45.51 1.72
N THR A 611 5.02 46.09 2.82
CA THR A 611 4.52 47.40 3.31
C THR A 611 5.30 48.60 2.79
N SER A 612 6.55 48.42 2.34
CA SER A 612 7.39 49.51 1.83
C SER A 612 7.39 49.53 0.30
N GLY A 613 6.92 50.62 -0.30
CA GLY A 613 6.79 50.73 -1.77
C GLY A 613 8.12 50.71 -2.53
N GLU A 614 9.23 51.07 -1.89
CA GLU A 614 10.57 51.14 -2.51
C GLU A 614 11.46 49.92 -2.21
N MET A 615 11.00 48.99 -1.38
CA MET A 615 11.79 47.83 -0.95
C MET A 615 11.43 46.60 -1.78
N ASP A 616 12.41 46.00 -2.44
CA ASP A 616 12.31 44.70 -3.09
C ASP A 616 13.30 43.69 -2.48
N TRP A 617 13.25 42.45 -2.95
CA TRP A 617 14.10 41.38 -2.44
C TRP A 617 15.57 41.56 -2.80
N ASP A 618 15.88 42.24 -3.91
CA ASP A 618 17.25 42.50 -4.33
C ASP A 618 17.91 43.50 -3.38
N ARG A 619 17.26 44.65 -3.15
CA ARG A 619 17.72 45.67 -2.20
C ARG A 619 17.83 45.12 -0.77
N LEU A 620 16.83 44.36 -0.31
CA LEU A 620 16.86 43.77 1.02
C LEU A 620 18.01 42.77 1.18
N LEU A 621 18.33 42.00 0.14
CA LEU A 621 19.47 41.10 0.15
C LEU A 621 20.80 41.83 0.16
N ASP A 622 20.95 42.89 -0.63
CA ASP A 622 22.17 43.71 -0.64
C ASP A 622 22.41 44.39 0.72
N GLU A 623 21.36 44.92 1.35
CA GLU A 623 21.41 45.44 2.72
C GLU A 623 21.87 44.35 3.70
N ARG A 624 21.33 43.12 3.57
CA ARG A 624 21.67 42.00 4.47
C ARG A 624 23.09 41.51 4.25
N ILE A 625 23.53 41.36 3.00
CA ILE A 625 24.89 40.99 2.64
C ILE A 625 25.87 41.99 3.24
N SER A 626 25.58 43.28 3.12
CA SER A 626 26.40 44.35 3.71
C SER A 626 26.42 44.27 5.24
N SER A 627 25.26 44.08 5.88
CA SER A 627 25.15 44.01 7.35
C SER A 627 25.88 42.81 8.00
N ILE A 628 26.04 41.70 7.26
CA ILE A 628 26.68 40.48 7.74
C ILE A 628 28.18 40.44 7.36
N GLY A 629 28.71 41.51 6.75
CA GLY A 629 30.13 41.63 6.41
C GLY A 629 30.52 41.00 5.07
N GLY A 630 29.56 40.82 4.15
CA GLY A 630 29.82 40.42 2.76
C GLY A 630 29.22 39.07 2.36
N ILE A 631 29.39 38.73 1.07
CA ILE A 631 28.76 37.55 0.46
C ILE A 631 29.35 36.24 0.99
N HIS A 632 30.64 36.22 1.35
CA HIS A 632 31.31 35.07 1.93
C HIS A 632 30.62 34.64 3.25
N ASN A 633 30.44 35.57 4.20
CA ASN A 633 29.75 35.30 5.47
C ASN A 633 28.29 34.86 5.27
N LYS A 634 27.61 35.40 4.25
CA LYS A 634 26.26 34.98 3.89
C LYS A 634 26.21 33.52 3.43
N ILE A 635 27.24 33.05 2.71
CA ILE A 635 27.34 31.67 2.23
C ILE A 635 27.66 30.72 3.37
N ILE A 636 28.60 31.07 4.25
CA ILE A 636 28.87 30.27 5.46
C ILE A 636 27.58 30.12 6.27
N ARG A 637 26.84 31.22 6.50
CA ARG A 637 25.52 31.16 7.17
C ARG A 637 24.53 30.24 6.43
N LYS A 638 24.51 30.25 5.09
CA LYS A 638 23.66 29.37 4.27
C LYS A 638 24.03 27.89 4.46
N ILE A 639 25.33 27.55 4.47
CA ILE A 639 25.81 26.16 4.68
C ILE A 639 25.51 25.70 6.10
N LEU A 640 25.79 26.53 7.12
CA LEU A 640 25.47 26.22 8.52
C LEU A 640 23.99 25.92 8.73
N LYS A 641 23.09 26.65 8.04
CA LYS A 641 21.65 26.34 8.05
C LYS A 641 21.32 24.99 7.42
N MET A 642 21.96 24.63 6.30
CA MET A 642 21.76 23.32 5.65
C MET A 642 22.21 22.16 6.55
N MET A 643 23.25 22.40 7.36
CA MET A 643 23.81 21.45 8.34
C MET A 643 23.12 21.48 9.71
N ASN A 644 22.07 22.29 9.87
CA ASN A 644 21.34 22.47 11.12
C ASN A 644 22.15 23.06 12.30
N HIS A 645 23.13 23.93 12.03
CA HIS A 645 23.95 24.62 13.05
C HIS A 645 23.43 26.03 13.38
N PHE A 646 22.15 26.15 13.76
CA PHE A 646 21.50 27.45 14.00
C PHE A 646 22.07 28.25 15.18
N GLN A 647 22.51 27.55 16.23
CA GLN A 647 23.09 28.16 17.43
C GLN A 647 24.39 28.93 17.19
N PHE A 648 25.04 28.73 16.02
CA PHE A 648 26.33 29.36 15.70
C PHE A 648 26.28 30.37 14.55
N LEU A 649 25.09 30.73 14.05
CA LEU A 649 24.96 31.58 12.86
C LEU A 649 25.54 33.00 13.00
N HIS A 650 25.76 33.46 14.23
CA HIS A 650 26.20 34.83 14.56
C HIS A 650 27.59 34.91 15.19
N ASN A 651 28.17 33.80 15.66
CA ASN A 651 29.44 33.78 16.39
C ASN A 651 30.46 32.78 15.83
N TRP A 652 30.18 32.13 14.68
CA TRP A 652 31.07 31.13 14.09
C TRP A 652 32.49 31.66 13.81
N SER A 653 32.64 32.93 13.46
CA SER A 653 33.95 33.55 13.20
C SER A 653 34.80 33.65 14.47
N GLU A 654 34.17 33.88 15.61
CA GLU A 654 34.84 33.99 16.92
C GLU A 654 35.26 32.63 17.47
N LEU A 655 34.61 31.53 17.04
CA LEU A 655 34.92 30.18 17.55
C LEU A 655 36.35 29.74 17.23
N ARG A 656 36.94 30.25 16.15
CA ARG A 656 38.32 29.92 15.75
C ARG A 656 39.35 30.53 16.69
N GLU A 657 39.10 31.75 17.16
CA GLU A 657 40.02 32.53 17.99
C GLU A 657 40.05 32.07 19.45
N LYS A 658 39.05 31.28 19.86
CA LYS A 658 38.91 30.78 21.23
C LYS A 658 39.85 29.62 21.55
N GLY A 659 40.37 29.60 22.78
CA GLY A 659 41.20 28.51 23.31
C GLY A 659 40.42 27.22 23.57
N GLU A 660 41.10 26.09 23.82
CA GLU A 660 40.45 24.79 24.09
C GLU A 660 39.51 24.84 25.31
N MET A 661 39.98 25.38 26.44
CA MET A 661 39.14 25.53 27.64
C MET A 661 37.93 26.46 27.42
N GLU A 662 38.06 27.47 26.55
CA GLU A 662 36.95 28.36 26.22
C GLU A 662 35.90 27.65 25.36
N LYS A 663 36.32 26.75 24.47
CA LYS A 663 35.43 25.92 23.65
C LYS A 663 34.70 24.89 24.50
N GLU A 664 35.38 24.24 25.43
CA GLU A 664 34.76 23.34 26.42
C GLU A 664 33.73 24.06 27.29
N SER A 665 34.07 25.28 27.74
CA SER A 665 33.15 26.12 28.50
C SER A 665 31.93 26.55 27.68
N LEU A 666 32.10 26.89 26.39
CA LEU A 666 30.98 27.21 25.49
C LEU A 666 30.09 25.99 25.18
N ALA A 667 30.67 24.79 25.26
CA ALA A 667 29.95 23.55 25.12
C ALA A 667 29.26 23.10 26.42
N ASP A 668 29.34 23.86 27.51
CA ASP A 668 28.89 23.42 28.85
C ASP A 668 29.47 22.06 29.27
N TYR A 669 30.69 21.74 28.82
CA TYR A 669 31.33 20.42 28.97
C TYR A 669 30.54 19.25 28.35
N ASP A 670 29.61 19.51 27.44
CA ASP A 670 28.90 18.50 26.65
C ASP A 670 29.73 18.09 25.44
N GLU A 671 30.15 16.82 25.39
CA GLU A 671 30.97 16.26 24.30
C GLU A 671 30.30 16.40 22.92
N GLN A 672 28.97 16.30 22.82
CA GLN A 672 28.26 16.45 21.55
C GLN A 672 28.24 17.91 21.09
N LYS A 673 28.06 18.86 22.01
CA LYS A 673 28.17 20.29 21.67
C LYS A 673 29.59 20.66 21.27
N LEU A 674 30.60 20.13 21.98
CA LEU A 674 32.01 20.34 21.63
C LEU A 674 32.34 19.80 20.24
N ALA A 675 31.91 18.57 19.93
CA ALA A 675 32.08 17.98 18.60
C ALA A 675 31.42 18.83 17.50
N ARG A 676 30.26 19.44 17.77
CA ARG A 676 29.61 20.38 16.83
C ARG A 676 30.44 21.66 16.63
N ILE A 677 31.01 22.23 17.68
CA ILE A 677 31.90 23.40 17.58
C ILE A 677 33.12 23.05 16.71
N GLU A 678 33.77 21.91 16.97
CA GLU A 678 34.90 21.44 16.17
C GLU A 678 34.53 21.23 14.70
N ASN A 679 33.36 20.64 14.43
CA ASN A 679 32.88 20.41 13.08
C ASN A 679 32.69 21.73 12.29
N ILE A 680 32.24 22.79 12.96
CA ILE A 680 32.10 24.13 12.36
C ILE A 680 33.46 24.76 12.08
N ILE A 681 34.41 24.64 13.00
CA ILE A 681 35.78 25.13 12.78
C ILE A 681 36.41 24.40 11.58
N LYS A 682 36.22 23.09 11.50
CA LYS A 682 36.65 22.28 10.33
C LYS A 682 35.99 22.77 9.04
N LEU A 683 34.68 23.05 9.04
CA LEU A 683 33.98 23.60 7.88
C LEU A 683 34.63 24.88 7.35
N VAL A 684 34.81 25.86 8.23
CA VAL A 684 35.35 27.17 7.86
C VAL A 684 36.78 27.02 7.35
N THR A 685 37.60 26.20 8.01
CA THR A 685 38.97 25.92 7.58
C THR A 685 39.01 25.30 6.18
N VAL A 686 38.13 24.32 5.91
CA VAL A 686 38.06 23.67 4.60
C VAL A 686 37.59 24.62 3.51
N ILE A 687 36.64 25.52 3.80
CA ILE A 687 36.20 26.55 2.85
C ILE A 687 37.39 27.44 2.47
N GLU A 688 38.10 27.99 3.46
CA GLU A 688 39.28 28.85 3.25
C GLU A 688 40.38 28.12 2.48
N ASP A 689 40.66 26.86 2.81
CA ASP A 689 41.66 26.03 2.11
C ASP A 689 41.31 25.86 0.63
N PHE A 690 40.03 25.62 0.31
CA PHE A 690 39.57 25.48 -1.07
C PHE A 690 39.61 26.81 -1.83
N GLU A 691 39.23 27.92 -1.19
CA GLU A 691 39.36 29.26 -1.75
C GLU A 691 40.83 29.57 -2.11
N ASN A 692 41.74 29.37 -1.16
CA ASN A 692 43.17 29.62 -1.34
C ASN A 692 43.76 28.74 -2.44
N ARG A 693 43.39 27.46 -2.46
CA ARG A 693 43.96 26.47 -3.39
C ARG A 693 43.42 26.59 -4.81
N PHE A 694 42.11 26.79 -4.98
CA PHE A 694 41.45 26.69 -6.30
C PHE A 694 41.01 28.04 -6.87
N LEU A 695 40.73 29.02 -6.01
CA LEU A 695 40.38 30.38 -6.43
C LEU A 695 41.58 31.34 -6.35
N LYS A 696 42.67 30.96 -5.66
CA LYS A 696 43.95 31.68 -5.57
C LYS A 696 43.82 33.15 -5.14
N GLY A 697 42.76 33.49 -4.41
CA GLY A 697 42.46 34.87 -4.03
C GLY A 697 42.13 35.80 -5.21
N ASP A 698 41.75 35.27 -6.38
CA ASP A 698 41.31 36.06 -7.54
C ASP A 698 40.04 36.85 -7.15
N PRO A 699 40.12 38.20 -7.06
CA PRO A 699 39.01 39.04 -6.61
C PRO A 699 37.77 38.97 -7.51
N LEU A 700 37.90 38.48 -8.75
CA LEU A 700 36.79 38.35 -9.69
C LEU A 700 36.12 36.99 -9.61
N ARG A 701 36.89 35.90 -9.45
CA ARG A 701 36.34 34.54 -9.42
C ARG A 701 35.58 34.21 -8.14
N LEU A 702 36.05 34.73 -7.01
CA LEU A 702 35.48 34.43 -5.69
C LEU A 702 34.04 34.96 -5.53
N PRO A 703 33.71 36.21 -5.89
CA PRO A 703 32.33 36.68 -5.91
C PRO A 703 31.43 35.95 -6.92
N ILE A 704 31.96 35.52 -8.07
CA ILE A 704 31.18 34.78 -9.09
C ILE A 704 30.73 33.43 -8.53
N PHE A 705 31.64 32.66 -7.94
CA PHE A 705 31.32 31.39 -7.31
C PHE A 705 30.26 31.56 -6.22
N TYR A 706 30.45 32.53 -5.32
CA TYR A 706 29.51 32.76 -4.24
C TYR A 706 28.14 33.26 -4.68
N ARG A 707 28.07 34.10 -5.72
CA ARG A 707 26.79 34.48 -6.32
C ARG A 707 26.08 33.28 -6.94
N LYS A 708 26.82 32.41 -7.65
CA LYS A 708 26.26 31.16 -8.21
C LYS A 708 25.69 30.29 -7.09
N PHE A 709 26.46 30.03 -6.04
CA PHE A 709 26.01 29.23 -4.89
C PHE A 709 24.80 29.85 -4.18
N LEU A 710 24.79 31.18 -3.98
CA LEU A 710 23.70 31.87 -3.28
C LEU A 710 22.38 31.71 -4.03
N ASN A 711 22.42 31.76 -5.36
CA ASN A 711 21.27 31.67 -6.24
C ASN A 711 20.80 30.23 -6.51
N MET A 712 21.61 29.23 -6.21
CA MET A 712 21.22 27.82 -6.36
C MET A 712 20.18 27.35 -5.33
N GLU A 713 19.30 26.47 -5.82
CA GLU A 713 18.29 25.73 -5.09
C GLU A 713 18.78 24.31 -4.78
N PHE A 714 18.65 23.92 -3.51
CA PHE A 714 19.09 22.62 -3.02
C PHE A 714 17.92 21.76 -2.50
N HIS A 715 17.96 20.47 -2.81
CA HIS A 715 17.04 19.45 -2.30
C HIS A 715 17.81 18.30 -1.65
N GLY A 716 17.18 17.57 -0.72
CA GLY A 716 17.81 16.44 -0.02
C GLY A 716 18.81 16.78 1.09
N THR A 717 19.22 18.03 1.24
CA THR A 717 20.30 18.41 2.19
C THR A 717 19.95 18.22 3.67
N GLY A 718 18.69 18.42 4.07
CA GLY A 718 18.32 18.48 5.49
C GLY A 718 18.48 17.16 6.26
N HIS A 719 18.17 16.01 5.65
CA HIS A 719 18.35 14.70 6.31
C HIS A 719 19.75 14.11 6.08
N LEU A 720 20.48 14.64 5.10
CA LEU A 720 21.79 14.17 4.71
C LEU A 720 22.90 14.95 5.45
N PHE A 721 22.96 16.27 5.26
CA PHE A 721 24.06 17.10 5.75
C PHE A 721 24.00 17.37 7.26
N GLU A 722 22.82 17.32 7.87
CA GLU A 722 22.68 17.41 9.33
C GLU A 722 23.39 16.25 10.05
N ARG A 723 23.53 15.10 9.38
CA ARG A 723 24.11 13.88 9.92
C ARG A 723 25.53 13.61 9.39
N MET A 724 26.09 14.55 8.62
CA MET A 724 27.33 14.38 7.87
C MET A 724 28.46 15.26 8.43
N ASP A 725 29.70 14.79 8.37
CA ASP A 725 30.89 15.62 8.63
C ASP A 725 30.93 16.83 7.68
N SER A 726 31.26 18.02 8.21
CA SER A 726 31.15 19.27 7.46
C SER A 726 32.11 19.37 6.29
N LYS A 727 33.29 18.74 6.39
CA LYS A 727 34.24 18.70 5.29
C LYS A 727 33.63 17.93 4.11
N ILE A 728 33.00 16.79 4.40
CA ILE A 728 32.39 15.94 3.38
C ILE A 728 31.20 16.64 2.72
N ALA A 729 30.31 17.24 3.54
CA ALA A 729 29.18 18.01 3.03
C ALA A 729 29.64 19.15 2.10
N PHE A 730 30.70 19.88 2.49
CA PHE A 730 31.25 20.94 1.66
C PHE A 730 31.89 20.43 0.36
N ILE A 731 32.61 19.31 0.38
CA ILE A 731 33.19 18.70 -0.84
C ILE A 731 32.09 18.37 -1.86
N LEU A 732 30.98 17.77 -1.42
CA LEU A 732 29.85 17.46 -2.30
C LEU A 732 29.21 18.73 -2.87
N LEU A 733 29.05 19.76 -2.04
CA LEU A 733 28.57 21.08 -2.48
C LEU A 733 29.53 21.73 -3.49
N TRP A 734 30.83 21.68 -3.24
CA TRP A 734 31.87 22.22 -4.13
C TRP A 734 31.81 21.59 -5.52
N ILE A 735 31.75 20.26 -5.58
CA ILE A 735 31.65 19.51 -6.84
C ILE A 735 30.36 19.89 -7.58
N THR A 736 29.22 19.74 -6.91
CA THR A 736 27.91 19.89 -7.56
C THR A 736 27.64 21.32 -8.03
N VAL A 737 28.05 22.34 -7.26
CA VAL A 737 27.90 23.75 -7.65
C VAL A 737 28.76 24.11 -8.84
N ASN A 738 29.98 23.59 -8.93
CA ASN A 738 30.86 23.86 -10.08
C ASN A 738 30.43 23.10 -11.34
N VAL A 739 29.96 21.86 -11.20
CA VAL A 739 29.53 21.00 -12.32
C VAL A 739 28.17 21.40 -12.89
N CYS A 740 27.24 21.85 -12.04
CA CYS A 740 25.88 22.17 -12.48
C CYS A 740 25.85 23.43 -13.37
N ARG A 741 25.15 23.35 -14.51
CA ARG A 741 24.86 24.49 -15.40
C ARG A 741 23.51 25.15 -15.09
N GLY A 742 22.58 24.41 -14.49
CA GLY A 742 21.27 24.90 -14.06
C GLY A 742 21.30 25.53 -12.67
N GLU A 743 20.11 25.84 -12.15
CA GLU A 743 19.94 26.46 -10.83
C GLU A 743 19.60 25.45 -9.71
N VAL A 744 19.29 24.19 -10.06
CA VAL A 744 18.76 23.20 -9.12
C VAL A 744 19.73 22.03 -8.93
N ILE A 745 20.04 21.70 -7.68
CA ILE A 745 20.83 20.55 -7.25
C ILE A 745 19.98 19.67 -6.32
N ASN A 746 19.85 18.39 -6.65
CA ASN A 746 18.95 17.48 -5.97
C ASN A 746 19.66 16.25 -5.38
N PHE A 747 19.79 16.24 -4.04
CA PHE A 747 20.34 15.12 -3.28
C PHE A 747 19.25 14.14 -2.76
N ASN A 748 17.96 14.38 -3.00
CA ASN A 748 16.90 13.44 -2.58
C ASN A 748 17.15 12.00 -3.06
N PRO A 749 17.65 11.74 -4.30
CA PRO A 749 17.86 10.38 -4.79
C PRO A 749 18.88 9.56 -3.99
N ILE A 750 19.76 10.17 -3.19
CA ILE A 750 20.70 9.45 -2.30
C ILE A 750 19.97 8.60 -1.25
N LEU A 751 18.79 9.06 -0.81
CA LEU A 751 18.01 8.46 0.27
C LEU A 751 16.65 7.90 -0.19
N ALA A 752 16.35 7.93 -1.50
CA ALA A 752 15.01 7.62 -2.02
C ALA A 752 14.56 6.16 -1.80
N ASP A 753 15.51 5.22 -1.74
CA ASP A 753 15.27 3.78 -1.59
C ASP A 753 15.38 3.30 -0.13
N VAL A 754 15.52 4.22 0.83
CA VAL A 754 15.82 3.87 2.23
C VAL A 754 14.67 4.27 3.15
N ALA A 755 14.10 3.28 3.84
CA ALA A 755 13.13 3.52 4.90
C ALA A 755 13.73 4.37 6.02
N SER A 756 12.88 5.19 6.66
CA SER A 756 13.32 6.18 7.65
C SER A 756 14.14 5.64 8.84
N SER A 757 13.97 4.36 9.20
CA SER A 757 14.73 3.66 10.24
C SER A 757 16.18 3.35 9.85
N HIS A 758 16.50 3.33 8.56
CA HIS A 758 17.80 2.93 8.03
C HIS A 758 18.61 4.10 7.44
N ILE A 759 18.09 5.33 7.53
CA ILE A 759 18.75 6.54 7.01
C ILE A 759 20.15 6.71 7.62
N ASP A 760 20.30 6.54 8.94
CA ASP A 760 21.60 6.75 9.59
C ASP A 760 22.67 5.78 9.06
N GLY A 761 22.31 4.53 8.79
CA GLY A 761 23.21 3.54 8.18
C GLY A 761 23.58 3.91 6.74
N ARG A 762 22.62 4.43 5.95
CA ARG A 762 22.88 4.90 4.59
C ARG A 762 23.78 6.13 4.58
N VAL A 763 23.57 7.09 5.48
CA VAL A 763 24.39 8.31 5.58
C VAL A 763 25.85 7.94 5.89
N ARG A 764 26.10 7.01 6.82
CA ARG A 764 27.48 6.55 7.11
C ARG A 764 28.17 5.95 5.90
N LYS A 765 27.50 5.09 5.12
CA LYS A 765 28.05 4.58 3.86
C LYS A 765 28.38 5.70 2.86
N VAL A 766 27.49 6.70 2.75
CA VAL A 766 27.70 7.87 1.90
C VAL A 766 28.90 8.70 2.37
N GLU A 767 29.10 8.85 3.68
CA GLU A 767 30.27 9.52 4.26
C GLU A 767 31.56 8.78 3.97
N GLU A 768 31.59 7.47 4.22
CA GLU A 768 32.75 6.61 3.93
C GLU A 768 33.13 6.72 2.44
N GLU A 769 32.14 6.67 1.55
CA GLU A 769 32.35 6.79 0.11
C GLU A 769 32.82 8.19 -0.32
N ALA A 770 32.31 9.25 0.31
CA ALA A 770 32.73 10.61 -0.01
C ALA A 770 34.10 10.96 0.60
N SER A 771 34.51 10.27 1.67
CA SER A 771 35.82 10.47 2.31
C SER A 771 37.01 10.11 1.41
N VAL A 772 36.80 9.23 0.42
CA VAL A 772 37.84 8.81 -0.53
C VAL A 772 37.97 9.75 -1.74
N ILE A 773 37.14 10.80 -1.84
CA ILE A 773 37.24 11.79 -2.92
C ILE A 773 38.59 12.51 -2.83
N ASN A 774 39.41 12.37 -3.86
CA ASN A 774 40.72 13.00 -3.89
C ASN A 774 40.59 14.51 -4.17
N SER A 775 40.91 15.32 -3.16
CA SER A 775 40.88 16.79 -3.23
C SER A 775 41.73 17.39 -4.36
N ILE A 776 42.72 16.67 -4.91
CA ILE A 776 43.56 17.16 -6.02
C ILE A 776 42.73 17.37 -7.30
N TYR A 777 41.69 16.55 -7.54
CA TYR A 777 40.86 16.62 -8.75
C TYR A 777 39.66 17.56 -8.62
N LEU A 778 39.68 18.47 -7.63
CA LEU A 778 38.57 19.39 -7.35
C LEU A 778 38.84 20.82 -7.84
N ASP A 779 39.85 21.01 -8.69
CA ASP A 779 40.10 22.30 -9.34
C ASP A 779 39.03 22.62 -10.40
N LEU A 780 38.91 23.91 -10.75
CA LEU A 780 37.87 24.39 -11.65
C LEU A 780 37.97 23.83 -13.08
N ALA A 781 39.18 23.54 -13.58
CA ALA A 781 39.34 23.00 -14.93
C ALA A 781 38.87 21.55 -15.00
N THR A 782 39.26 20.73 -14.01
CA THR A 782 38.81 19.35 -13.88
C THR A 782 37.29 19.25 -13.73
N LEU A 783 36.69 20.06 -12.84
CA LEU A 783 35.24 20.07 -12.64
C LEU A 783 34.49 20.59 -13.88
N GLY A 784 35.09 21.51 -14.64
CA GLY A 784 34.58 21.97 -15.92
C GLY A 784 34.48 20.84 -16.95
N GLN A 785 35.53 20.02 -17.10
CA GLN A 785 35.55 18.86 -17.98
C GLN A 785 34.53 17.79 -17.56
N LEU A 786 34.43 17.53 -16.25
CA LEU A 786 33.40 16.65 -15.69
C LEU A 786 31.99 17.14 -16.05
N GLY A 787 31.75 18.45 -15.98
CA GLY A 787 30.50 19.09 -16.39
C GLY A 787 30.24 18.96 -17.89
N GLU A 788 31.23 19.18 -18.76
CA GLU A 788 31.07 18.98 -20.20
C GLU A 788 30.70 17.55 -20.55
N GLN A 789 31.38 16.55 -19.95
CA GLN A 789 31.04 15.15 -20.13
C GLN A 789 29.63 14.82 -19.66
N LEU A 790 29.25 15.32 -18.47
CA LEU A 790 27.93 15.12 -17.90
C LEU A 790 26.82 15.65 -18.83
N TYR A 791 26.93 16.88 -19.31
CA TYR A 791 25.90 17.48 -20.17
C TYR A 791 25.91 16.94 -21.61
N LYS A 792 27.04 16.39 -22.09
CA LYS A 792 27.10 15.69 -23.39
C LYS A 792 26.43 14.32 -23.35
N THR A 793 26.47 13.63 -22.21
CA THR A 793 26.05 12.22 -22.09
C THR A 793 24.85 11.98 -21.18
N GLY A 794 24.40 13.01 -20.47
CA GLY A 794 23.31 12.98 -19.49
C GLY A 794 23.68 12.39 -18.13
N THR A 795 24.80 11.65 -18.02
CA THR A 795 25.22 10.95 -16.79
C THR A 795 26.73 10.89 -16.64
N SER A 796 27.25 11.06 -15.43
CA SER A 796 28.67 10.90 -15.11
C SER A 796 28.87 10.43 -13.67
N PHE A 797 30.08 9.98 -13.32
CA PHE A 797 30.43 9.55 -11.96
C PHE A 797 31.53 10.44 -11.38
N ILE A 798 31.48 10.70 -10.08
CA ILE A 798 32.60 11.30 -9.37
C ILE A 798 33.72 10.26 -9.28
N LEU A 799 34.92 10.63 -9.76
CA LEU A 799 36.06 9.72 -9.89
C LEU A 799 36.38 8.98 -8.58
N GLY A 800 36.57 7.67 -8.67
CA GLY A 800 36.90 6.81 -7.52
C GLY A 800 35.74 6.51 -6.58
N THR A 801 34.51 6.92 -6.92
CA THR A 801 33.33 6.75 -6.06
C THR A 801 32.11 6.17 -6.78
N GLY A 802 31.14 5.70 -6.01
CA GLY A 802 29.80 5.31 -6.43
C GLY A 802 28.81 6.47 -6.61
N PHE A 803 29.23 7.74 -6.54
CA PHE A 803 28.32 8.87 -6.76
C PHE A 803 28.08 9.12 -8.24
N GLN A 804 26.83 8.96 -8.65
CA GLN A 804 26.36 9.27 -9.99
C GLN A 804 25.71 10.66 -10.02
N LEU A 805 26.16 11.45 -10.99
CA LEU A 805 25.57 12.72 -11.39
C LEU A 805 24.71 12.49 -12.64
N LYS A 806 23.46 12.95 -12.62
CA LYS A 806 22.53 12.82 -13.75
C LYS A 806 21.81 14.14 -14.00
N VAL A 807 21.72 14.54 -15.27
CA VAL A 807 20.91 15.69 -15.67
C VAL A 807 19.49 15.22 -15.93
N ASN A 808 18.54 15.77 -15.19
CA ASN A 808 17.13 15.46 -15.38
C ASN A 808 16.57 16.25 -16.57
N GLU A 809 16.13 15.57 -17.63
CA GLU A 809 15.64 16.25 -18.84
C GLU A 809 14.39 17.10 -18.58
N ARG A 810 13.54 16.71 -17.62
CA ARG A 810 12.27 17.39 -17.34
C ARG A 810 12.46 18.63 -16.46
N THR A 811 13.26 18.51 -15.40
CA THR A 811 13.44 19.59 -14.42
C THR A 811 14.72 20.40 -14.65
N GLN A 812 15.62 19.93 -15.53
CA GLN A 812 16.98 20.44 -15.72
C GLN A 812 17.82 20.44 -14.43
N ALA A 813 17.37 19.70 -13.40
CA ALA A 813 18.08 19.56 -12.14
C ALA A 813 19.28 18.61 -12.29
N LEU A 814 20.32 18.88 -11.51
CA LEU A 814 21.41 17.94 -11.28
C LEU A 814 20.99 16.98 -10.17
N ASP A 815 20.62 15.75 -10.54
CA ASP A 815 20.28 14.67 -9.61
C ASP A 815 21.55 13.93 -9.18
N ILE A 816 21.73 13.74 -7.87
CA ILE A 816 22.85 12.99 -7.29
C ILE A 816 22.30 11.70 -6.67
N THR A 817 22.83 10.57 -7.13
CA THR A 817 22.49 9.23 -6.64
C THR A 817 23.73 8.54 -6.10
N TYR A 818 23.58 7.70 -5.08
CA TYR A 818 24.66 6.87 -4.56
C TYR A 818 24.41 5.40 -4.91
N ILE A 819 25.36 4.80 -5.62
CA ILE A 819 25.33 3.39 -6.02
C ILE A 819 26.43 2.66 -5.24
N ASP A 820 26.04 1.70 -4.39
CA ASP A 820 26.99 0.82 -3.70
C ASP A 820 27.48 -0.24 -4.70
N LEU A 821 28.55 0.10 -5.43
CA LEU A 821 29.10 -0.76 -6.49
C LEU A 821 29.61 -2.09 -5.94
N ASP A 822 30.22 -2.09 -4.75
CA ASP A 822 30.71 -3.30 -4.10
C ASP A 822 29.56 -4.26 -3.74
N GLU A 823 28.48 -3.73 -3.17
CA GLU A 823 27.27 -4.52 -2.86
C GLU A 823 26.54 -5.00 -4.13
N ASN A 824 26.40 -4.12 -5.13
CA ASN A 824 25.72 -4.45 -6.38
C ASN A 824 26.46 -5.56 -7.16
N ILE A 825 27.80 -5.51 -7.22
CA ILE A 825 28.62 -6.56 -7.84
C ILE A 825 28.38 -7.90 -7.13
N LYS A 826 28.49 -7.95 -5.79
CA LYS A 826 28.30 -9.18 -5.00
C LYS A 826 26.89 -9.76 -5.14
N ARG A 827 25.85 -8.91 -5.12
CA ARG A 827 24.46 -9.34 -5.28
C ARG A 827 24.20 -9.89 -6.67
N LEU A 828 24.72 -9.21 -7.70
CA LEU A 828 24.54 -9.64 -9.08
C LEU A 828 25.31 -10.94 -9.37
N GLU A 829 26.51 -11.12 -8.80
CA GLU A 829 27.22 -12.41 -8.81
C GLU A 829 26.41 -13.54 -8.15
N SER A 830 25.80 -13.26 -7.01
CA SER A 830 24.98 -14.23 -6.28
C SER A 830 23.73 -14.62 -7.08
N LEU A 831 23.05 -13.66 -7.71
CA LEU A 831 21.91 -13.93 -8.60
C LEU A 831 22.34 -14.72 -9.84
N ASN A 832 23.46 -14.36 -10.47
CA ASN A 832 23.99 -15.08 -11.63
C ASN A 832 24.27 -16.55 -11.29
N LYS A 833 24.86 -16.82 -10.13
CA LYS A 833 25.06 -18.19 -9.62
C LYS A 833 23.74 -18.92 -9.37
N LYS A 834 22.74 -18.23 -8.80
CA LYS A 834 21.40 -18.80 -8.54
C LYS A 834 20.68 -19.22 -9.83
N PHE A 835 20.85 -18.46 -10.91
CA PHE A 835 20.20 -18.76 -12.20
C PHE A 835 20.92 -19.83 -13.01
N THR A 836 22.17 -20.12 -12.68
CA THR A 836 22.96 -21.12 -13.41
C THR A 836 22.29 -22.49 -13.31
N GLY A 837 21.98 -23.11 -14.45
CA GLY A 837 21.38 -24.45 -14.53
C GLY A 837 19.87 -24.53 -14.29
N HIS A 838 19.18 -23.40 -14.10
CA HIS A 838 17.72 -23.35 -13.98
C HIS A 838 17.08 -22.88 -15.30
N LYS A 839 15.86 -23.33 -15.59
CA LYS A 839 15.08 -22.81 -16.73
C LYS A 839 14.53 -21.43 -16.41
N ILE A 840 14.33 -20.58 -17.43
CA ILE A 840 13.79 -19.23 -17.21
C ILE A 840 12.41 -19.24 -16.54
N SER A 841 11.62 -20.30 -16.76
CA SER A 841 10.30 -20.51 -16.14
C SER A 841 10.37 -20.83 -14.63
N GLU A 842 11.54 -21.23 -14.13
CA GLU A 842 11.77 -21.60 -12.73
C GLU A 842 12.33 -20.41 -11.92
N ILE A 843 12.71 -19.33 -12.59
CA ILE A 843 13.25 -18.13 -11.94
C ILE A 843 12.08 -17.24 -11.48
N PRO A 844 11.99 -16.90 -10.19
CA PRO A 844 10.99 -15.97 -9.69
C PRO A 844 11.06 -14.61 -10.39
N LYS A 845 9.90 -13.97 -10.61
CA LYS A 845 9.81 -12.66 -11.28
C LYS A 845 10.54 -11.57 -10.49
N GLU A 846 10.55 -11.69 -9.17
CA GLU A 846 11.23 -10.77 -8.25
C GLU A 846 12.74 -10.80 -8.49
N ASP A 847 13.31 -11.99 -8.69
CA ASP A 847 14.74 -12.16 -8.94
C ASP A 847 15.14 -11.60 -10.31
N LEU A 848 14.30 -11.77 -11.34
CA LEU A 848 14.51 -11.16 -12.66
C LEU A 848 14.42 -9.63 -12.61
N THR A 849 13.49 -9.10 -11.80
CA THR A 849 13.35 -7.65 -11.60
C THR A 849 14.58 -7.09 -10.87
N ALA A 850 15.05 -7.77 -9.83
CA ALA A 850 16.27 -7.40 -9.11
C ALA A 850 17.52 -7.44 -10.01
N LEU A 851 17.65 -8.48 -10.85
CA LEU A 851 18.71 -8.58 -11.85
C LEU A 851 18.73 -7.37 -12.77
N ASN A 852 17.58 -6.99 -13.34
CA ASN A 852 17.48 -5.86 -14.27
C ASN A 852 17.94 -4.55 -13.63
N ILE A 853 17.52 -4.28 -12.38
CA ILE A 853 17.91 -3.08 -11.64
C ILE A 853 19.42 -3.06 -11.37
N LEU A 854 19.97 -4.16 -10.84
CA LEU A 854 21.40 -4.27 -10.52
C LEU A 854 22.26 -4.15 -11.78
N PHE A 855 21.86 -4.81 -12.87
CA PHE A 855 22.56 -4.72 -14.14
C PHE A 855 22.54 -3.29 -14.71
N ALA A 856 21.39 -2.60 -14.69
CA ALA A 856 21.28 -1.23 -15.16
C ALA A 856 22.22 -0.27 -14.41
N ASN A 857 22.35 -0.44 -13.09
CA ASN A 857 23.26 0.36 -12.26
C ASN A 857 24.73 0.15 -12.66
N LEU A 858 25.16 -1.11 -12.80
CA LEU A 858 26.54 -1.44 -13.18
C LEU A 858 26.85 -1.10 -14.64
N GLU A 859 25.89 -1.26 -15.55
CA GLU A 859 26.03 -0.87 -16.95
C GLU A 859 26.24 0.63 -17.08
N SER A 860 25.49 1.43 -16.32
CA SER A 860 25.65 2.88 -16.31
C SER A 860 27.05 3.30 -15.88
N PHE A 861 27.60 2.64 -14.84
CA PHE A 861 28.98 2.85 -14.41
C PHE A 861 29.99 2.44 -15.51
N TYR A 862 29.84 1.25 -16.09
CA TYR A 862 30.74 0.75 -17.13
C TYR A 862 30.79 1.68 -18.35
N GLN A 863 29.63 2.14 -18.81
CA GLN A 863 29.52 3.05 -19.95
C GLN A 863 30.16 4.40 -19.67
N SER A 864 29.97 4.94 -18.46
CA SER A 864 30.62 6.18 -18.04
C SER A 864 32.14 6.04 -18.01
N HIS A 865 32.65 4.94 -17.44
CA HIS A 865 34.08 4.67 -17.37
C HIS A 865 34.72 4.45 -18.75
N SER A 866 34.06 3.68 -19.63
CA SER A 866 34.55 3.43 -21.00
C SER A 866 34.68 4.73 -21.81
N ARG A 867 33.75 5.67 -21.64
CA ARG A 867 33.79 6.99 -22.28
C ARG A 867 34.90 7.87 -21.70
N LEU A 868 35.15 7.76 -20.40
CA LEU A 868 36.26 8.47 -19.75
C LEU A 868 37.60 8.00 -20.33
N LEU A 869 37.77 6.68 -20.52
CA LEU A 869 38.95 6.12 -21.19
C LEU A 869 39.10 6.59 -22.64
N SER A 870 38.01 6.75 -23.38
CA SER A 870 38.05 7.17 -24.80
C SER A 870 38.34 8.67 -24.99
N HIS A 871 38.16 9.49 -23.95
CA HIS A 871 38.37 10.95 -24.00
C HIS A 871 39.65 11.40 -23.28
N ASN A 872 40.43 10.49 -22.68
CA ASN A 872 41.60 10.86 -21.88
C ASN A 872 42.77 11.39 -22.72
N GLU A 873 43.00 12.70 -22.63
CA GLU A 873 44.34 13.29 -22.67
C GLU A 873 45.09 12.99 -21.34
N PRO A 874 46.44 12.96 -21.30
CA PRO A 874 47.25 12.27 -20.26
C PRO A 874 47.23 12.84 -18.82
N GLN A 875 46.23 13.64 -18.42
CA GLN A 875 46.21 14.33 -17.12
C GLN A 875 45.44 13.59 -15.99
N PHE A 876 44.58 12.61 -16.28
CA PHE A 876 43.79 11.91 -15.25
C PHE A 876 44.37 10.54 -14.84
N LYS A 877 44.92 10.45 -13.62
CA LYS A 877 45.20 9.15 -12.99
C LYS A 877 43.90 8.58 -12.41
N ILE A 878 43.34 7.59 -13.09
CA ILE A 878 42.16 6.85 -12.62
C ILE A 878 42.53 6.10 -11.31
N PRO A 879 41.71 6.22 -10.24
CA PRO A 879 41.96 5.49 -8.99
C PRO A 879 41.94 3.96 -9.16
N ALA A 880 42.84 3.25 -8.48
CA ALA A 880 42.96 1.79 -8.55
C ALA A 880 41.63 1.07 -8.18
N ARG A 881 40.88 1.60 -7.21
CA ARG A 881 39.55 1.07 -6.83
C ARG A 881 38.58 1.09 -8.01
N GLN A 882 38.56 2.18 -8.78
CA GLN A 882 37.68 2.31 -9.94
C GLN A 882 38.09 1.38 -11.08
N GLN A 883 39.39 1.16 -11.28
CA GLN A 883 39.90 0.17 -12.23
C GLN A 883 39.47 -1.25 -11.83
N GLY A 884 39.56 -1.58 -10.54
CA GLY A 884 39.09 -2.86 -10.01
C GLY A 884 37.60 -3.09 -10.25
N TRP A 885 36.76 -2.09 -9.97
CA TRP A 885 35.32 -2.16 -10.29
C TRP A 885 35.07 -2.35 -11.77
N PHE A 886 35.77 -1.62 -12.63
CA PHE A 886 35.60 -1.74 -14.08
C PHE A 886 35.92 -3.17 -14.57
N CYS A 887 37.02 -3.76 -14.12
CA CYS A 887 37.39 -5.14 -14.45
C CYS A 887 36.35 -6.15 -13.93
N ASN A 888 35.88 -6.01 -12.69
CA ASN A 888 34.88 -6.91 -12.11
C ASN A 888 33.54 -6.82 -12.85
N VAL A 889 33.06 -5.60 -13.15
CA VAL A 889 31.83 -5.40 -13.91
C VAL A 889 31.97 -5.96 -15.33
N GLN A 890 33.13 -5.79 -15.97
CA GLN A 890 33.38 -6.36 -17.30
C GLN A 890 33.30 -7.90 -17.29
N SER A 891 33.95 -8.55 -16.31
CA SER A 891 33.87 -10.01 -16.15
C SER A 891 32.42 -10.45 -15.93
N LEU A 892 31.73 -9.79 -15.00
CA LEU A 892 30.37 -10.13 -14.63
C LEU A 892 29.37 -9.99 -15.78
N ARG A 893 29.56 -8.98 -16.65
CA ARG A 893 28.76 -8.81 -17.88
C ARG A 893 28.93 -10.00 -18.83
N GLU A 894 30.16 -10.44 -19.03
CA GLU A 894 30.47 -11.58 -19.90
C GLU A 894 29.93 -12.89 -19.33
N ASP A 895 30.05 -13.07 -18.01
CA ASP A 895 29.51 -14.23 -17.30
C ASP A 895 27.98 -14.26 -17.37
N LEU A 896 27.32 -13.13 -17.11
CA LEU A 896 25.86 -13.00 -17.23
C LEU A 896 25.39 -13.28 -18.65
N ARG A 897 26.06 -12.71 -19.67
CA ARG A 897 25.73 -12.95 -21.08
C ARG A 897 25.82 -14.44 -21.40
N SER A 898 26.92 -15.08 -21.01
CA SER A 898 27.17 -16.50 -21.27
C SER A 898 26.16 -17.41 -20.56
N ASN A 899 25.84 -17.10 -19.31
CA ASN A 899 24.86 -17.86 -18.52
C ASN A 899 23.42 -17.63 -19.02
N PHE A 900 23.00 -16.39 -19.30
CA PHE A 900 21.65 -16.11 -19.79
C PHE A 900 21.39 -16.72 -21.16
N ILE A 901 22.38 -16.73 -22.06
CA ILE A 901 22.26 -17.46 -23.33
C ILE A 901 22.01 -18.94 -23.05
N ARG A 902 22.72 -19.55 -22.09
CA ARG A 902 22.50 -20.96 -21.73
C ARG A 902 21.14 -21.22 -21.07
N VAL A 903 20.63 -20.28 -20.28
CA VAL A 903 19.31 -20.37 -19.61
C VAL A 903 18.16 -20.17 -20.60
N ILE A 904 18.28 -19.24 -21.54
CA ILE A 904 17.26 -18.98 -22.58
C ILE A 904 17.20 -20.13 -23.59
N PHE A 905 18.35 -20.67 -23.97
CA PHE A 905 18.46 -21.77 -24.93
C PHE A 905 18.61 -23.14 -24.24
N HIS A 906 18.30 -23.25 -22.95
CA HIS A 906 18.25 -24.55 -22.26
C HIS A 906 16.99 -25.30 -22.72
N PRO A 907 17.13 -26.50 -23.33
CA PRO A 907 16.00 -27.26 -23.85
C PRO A 907 14.99 -27.67 -22.77
#